data_AF-A0A098GI08-F1
#
_entry.id   AF-A0A098GI08-F1
#
_cell.length_a   1.000
_cell.length_b   1.000
_cell.length_c   1.000
_cell.angle_alpha   90.00
_cell.angle_beta   90.00
_cell.angle_gamma   90.00
#
_symmetry.space_group_name_H-M   'P 1'
#
loop_
_entity.id
_entity.type
_entity.pdbx_description
1 polymer ?
#
loop_
_entity_poly.entity_id
_entity_poly.type
_entity_poly.pdbx_seq_one_letter_code
_entity_poly.pdbx_strand_id
1 'polypeptide(L)'
;MAKYLKQLAVSGLLVAYINFATAAHTNDIKQLVQFLISPELLIASKDSQAVPLSYYIGHGDDIARYFGDYICSSNNTCTVIDSLYTNPYAILGRGLPPQQGTEQEILQAQAQIERTDMKYGADIYDASTWQIALALAAKNGYLDQDKAKTLIANQLQAISHKENRATNTMFQYGYKQSINDPKIAFTFRMITTNFQNKDPFYQTKYQDYIRWDYDPEEMAEHDPQHHSPDFFKYVSTWSDWKPITGENAWAQLIGPLQAEAILNHGKVDSNSPALKNAIASLYAFSAMQAGIGAFYYAPGGSQGNQGPIPQGEISIENNFSVLGGLQILKQILQNSGQTPEVIQALASIDVMLNGGTTVNGYQTIGLLSFLYNGAYDKKRGVFYTHGTAADPASTNGWVPDTSQQSGAMAVDINTWGTSALGVETIDKWYGAGTALTIWKNVRNKGGYFNNGQLWGVGYTLNNNAGDQPEKIMSTEWTAGAINTLYSLIDYYEKRGIDTSELKTDLASMQEGITHLRNDLYLSANFNGATPKEYYVTLPETAGQAYLYASKRFAIPFGWNANTLPSTTSNAWILMNEFKFNPFQYLGKLSGENYPTPPKVAISGDIPPKNESLPKEVTVKFTAGDLGPITELSLNYNLDGSQTNWINAATVEEREGVATLPKGTKAISIAFFNEGWSGACQIRPATKLCKEDNCNETKVIGTRWSADGKGDCNLVN
;
A
#
# COMPACT_ATOMS: atom_id res chain seq x y z
N MET A 1 -12.36 -53.87 35.41
CA MET A 1 -12.46 -52.49 35.95
C MET A 1 -11.28 -51.59 35.60
N ALA A 2 -10.01 -51.98 35.83
CA ALA A 2 -8.85 -51.10 35.56
C ALA A 2 -8.69 -50.61 34.10
N LYS A 3 -9.09 -51.41 33.10
CA LYS A 3 -9.05 -51.04 31.68
C LYS A 3 -10.11 -49.98 31.31
N TYR A 4 -11.27 -50.03 31.96
CA TYR A 4 -12.36 -49.05 31.80
C TYR A 4 -12.07 -47.74 32.53
N LEU A 5 -11.42 -47.78 33.71
CA LEU A 5 -10.94 -46.57 34.39
C LEU A 5 -9.88 -45.80 33.57
N LYS A 6 -8.96 -46.51 32.90
CA LYS A 6 -7.97 -45.87 32.01
C LYS A 6 -8.60 -45.19 30.80
N GLN A 7 -9.62 -45.81 30.18
CA GLN A 7 -10.35 -45.18 29.07
C GLN A 7 -11.18 -43.98 29.52
N LEU A 8 -11.82 -44.03 30.69
CA LEU A 8 -12.54 -42.89 31.26
C LEU A 8 -11.60 -41.72 31.64
N ALA A 9 -10.40 -42.02 32.17
CA ALA A 9 -9.40 -41.00 32.50
C ALA A 9 -8.81 -40.33 31.25
N VAL A 10 -8.53 -41.09 30.18
CA VAL A 10 -8.04 -40.55 28.91
C VAL A 10 -9.11 -39.72 28.20
N SER A 11 -10.37 -40.18 28.20
CA SER A 11 -11.49 -39.38 27.66
C SER A 11 -11.75 -38.12 28.48
N GLY A 12 -11.63 -38.18 29.82
CA GLY A 12 -11.76 -37.00 30.69
C GLY A 12 -10.66 -35.96 30.45
N LEU A 13 -9.42 -36.40 30.24
CA LEU A 13 -8.28 -35.53 29.89
C LEU A 13 -8.44 -34.91 28.50
N LEU A 14 -8.95 -35.66 27.52
CA LEU A 14 -9.20 -35.15 26.17
C LEU A 14 -10.30 -34.09 26.17
N VAL A 15 -11.40 -34.32 26.90
CA VAL A 15 -12.50 -33.37 27.04
C VAL A 15 -12.05 -32.12 27.80
N ALA A 16 -11.27 -32.26 28.87
CA ALA A 16 -10.68 -31.13 29.58
C ALA A 16 -9.75 -30.31 28.67
N TYR A 17 -8.86 -30.96 27.92
CA TYR A 17 -7.96 -30.29 26.98
C TYR A 17 -8.71 -29.53 25.88
N ILE A 18 -9.75 -30.14 25.29
CA ILE A 18 -10.61 -29.47 24.29
C ILE A 18 -11.30 -28.26 24.91
N ASN A 19 -11.86 -28.38 26.11
CA ASN A 19 -12.52 -27.26 26.80
C ASN A 19 -11.54 -26.14 27.18
N PHE A 20 -10.30 -26.45 27.55
CA PHE A 20 -9.27 -25.44 27.82
C PHE A 20 -8.80 -24.75 26.54
N ALA A 21 -8.58 -25.49 25.45
CA ALA A 21 -8.16 -24.94 24.17
C ALA A 21 -9.25 -24.04 23.55
N THR A 22 -10.52 -24.44 23.62
CA THR A 22 -11.63 -23.59 23.15
C THR A 22 -11.83 -22.35 24.03
N ALA A 23 -11.64 -22.46 25.34
CA ALA A 23 -11.71 -21.33 26.25
C ALA A 23 -10.58 -20.32 26.02
N ALA A 24 -9.35 -20.82 25.79
CA ALA A 24 -8.19 -19.99 25.47
C ALA A 24 -8.37 -19.26 24.13
N HIS A 25 -8.80 -19.97 23.09
CA HIS A 25 -9.10 -19.40 21.76
C HIS A 25 -10.20 -18.32 21.82
N THR A 26 -11.29 -18.60 22.54
CA THR A 26 -12.36 -17.63 22.78
C THR A 26 -11.84 -16.37 23.50
N ASN A 27 -10.90 -16.54 24.45
CA ASN A 27 -10.31 -15.42 25.16
C ASN A 27 -9.43 -14.57 24.24
N ASP A 28 -8.63 -15.20 23.37
CA ASP A 28 -7.79 -14.48 22.42
C ASP A 28 -8.61 -13.58 21.50
N ILE A 29 -9.70 -14.07 20.90
CA ILE A 29 -10.60 -13.25 20.07
C ILE A 29 -11.15 -12.05 20.87
N LYS A 30 -11.56 -12.26 22.13
CA LYS A 30 -12.05 -11.16 22.98
C LYS A 30 -10.98 -10.10 23.22
N GLN A 31 -9.73 -10.51 23.44
CA GLN A 31 -8.62 -9.58 23.65
C GLN A 31 -8.33 -8.73 22.40
N LEU A 32 -8.40 -9.33 21.20
CA LEU A 32 -8.22 -8.58 19.95
C LEU A 32 -9.38 -7.61 19.70
N VAL A 33 -10.62 -8.05 19.95
CA VAL A 33 -11.81 -7.19 19.81
C VAL A 33 -11.76 -6.04 20.83
N GLN A 34 -11.29 -6.30 22.04
CA GLN A 34 -11.10 -5.28 23.07
C GLN A 34 -10.12 -4.21 22.61
N PHE A 35 -8.99 -4.59 21.99
CA PHE A 35 -8.04 -3.66 21.39
C PHE A 35 -8.68 -2.80 20.31
N LEU A 36 -9.40 -3.42 19.37
CA LEU A 36 -10.03 -2.72 18.25
C LEU A 36 -11.08 -1.68 18.65
N ILE A 37 -11.64 -1.76 19.86
CA ILE A 37 -12.65 -0.81 20.37
C ILE A 37 -12.16 -0.03 21.60
N SER A 38 -10.87 -0.13 21.91
CA SER A 38 -10.25 0.50 23.07
C SER A 38 -10.21 2.02 22.89
N PRO A 39 -10.43 2.82 23.95
CA PRO A 39 -10.26 4.27 23.89
C PRO A 39 -8.86 4.70 23.43
N GLU A 40 -7.86 3.85 23.64
CA GLU A 40 -6.47 4.08 23.23
C GLU A 40 -6.24 4.00 21.72
N LEU A 41 -7.08 3.24 21.01
CA LEU A 41 -7.02 3.08 19.55
C LEU A 41 -8.05 3.94 18.81
N LEU A 42 -8.99 4.56 19.54
CA LEU A 42 -10.04 5.40 18.96
C LEU A 42 -9.71 6.88 19.14
N ILE A 43 -9.99 7.66 18.10
CA ILE A 43 -9.84 9.11 18.11
C ILE A 43 -11.14 9.77 17.64
N ALA A 44 -11.36 11.03 18.03
CA ALA A 44 -12.53 11.79 17.60
C ALA A 44 -12.33 12.32 16.17
N SER A 45 -13.23 11.94 15.25
CA SER A 45 -13.28 12.50 13.89
C SER A 45 -13.65 13.99 13.91
N LYS A 46 -13.65 14.62 12.73
CA LYS A 46 -14.11 16.00 12.54
C LYS A 46 -15.52 16.27 13.08
N ASP A 47 -16.38 15.24 13.05
CA ASP A 47 -17.75 15.29 13.58
C ASP A 47 -17.84 14.80 15.04
N SER A 48 -16.71 14.76 15.76
CA SER A 48 -16.58 14.26 17.13
C SER A 48 -17.03 12.81 17.32
N GLN A 49 -17.01 12.00 16.26
CA GLN A 49 -17.36 10.58 16.31
C GLN A 49 -16.11 9.72 16.52
N ALA A 50 -16.22 8.66 17.32
CA ALA A 50 -15.11 7.74 17.53
C ALA A 50 -14.79 6.94 16.25
N VAL A 51 -13.56 7.05 15.77
CA VAL A 51 -13.00 6.36 14.59
C VAL A 51 -11.65 5.74 14.94
N PRO A 52 -11.21 4.66 14.27
CA PRO A 52 -9.96 3.99 14.61
C PRO A 52 -8.75 4.83 14.18
N LEU A 53 -7.63 4.64 14.86
CA LEU A 53 -6.28 4.94 14.36
C LEU A 53 -5.70 3.71 13.65
N SER A 54 -4.71 3.90 12.78
CA SER A 54 -3.97 2.76 12.18
C SER A 54 -3.10 2.03 13.21
N TYR A 55 -2.54 2.75 14.18
CA TYR A 55 -1.57 2.23 15.14
C TYR A 55 -1.84 2.76 16.56
N TYR A 56 -1.48 1.96 17.55
CA TYR A 56 -1.27 2.45 18.90
C TYR A 56 0.23 2.73 19.10
N ILE A 57 0.56 3.96 19.52
CA ILE A 57 1.95 4.38 19.72
C ILE A 57 2.30 4.80 21.15
N GLY A 58 1.37 4.60 22.09
CA GLY A 58 1.58 4.96 23.49
C GLY A 58 1.42 6.45 23.81
N HIS A 59 1.93 6.82 24.99
CA HIS A 59 1.94 8.19 25.52
C HIS A 59 3.30 8.87 25.31
N GLY A 60 3.47 10.09 25.82
CA GLY A 60 4.67 10.91 25.56
C GLY A 60 6.01 10.19 25.79
N ASP A 61 6.11 9.40 26.85
CA ASP A 61 7.33 8.62 27.15
C ASP A 61 7.55 7.45 26.18
N ASP A 62 6.48 6.80 25.71
CA ASP A 62 6.58 5.73 24.70
C ASP A 62 6.99 6.30 23.36
N ILE A 63 6.41 7.44 22.97
CA ILE A 63 6.76 8.16 21.74
C ILE A 63 8.21 8.61 21.78
N ALA A 64 8.65 9.19 22.90
CA ALA A 64 10.04 9.60 23.07
C ALA A 64 11.01 8.42 23.01
N ARG A 65 10.66 7.26 23.56
CA ARG A 65 11.52 6.06 23.48
C ARG A 65 11.54 5.47 22.08
N TYR A 66 10.38 5.24 21.47
CA TYR A 66 10.27 4.55 20.19
C TYR A 66 10.70 5.43 19.01
N PHE A 67 10.08 6.61 18.84
CA PHE A 67 10.45 7.50 17.75
C PHE A 67 11.72 8.28 18.04
N GLY A 68 11.91 8.70 19.29
CA GLY A 68 13.05 9.50 19.72
C GLY A 68 14.34 8.70 19.85
N ASP A 69 14.41 7.84 20.85
CA ASP A 69 15.64 7.12 21.21
C ASP A 69 16.00 6.04 20.17
N TYR A 70 15.01 5.30 19.65
CA TYR A 70 15.26 4.17 18.75
C TYR A 70 15.33 4.57 17.28
N ILE A 71 14.31 5.27 16.77
CA ILE A 71 14.26 5.60 15.34
C ILE A 71 15.17 6.78 15.02
N CYS A 72 14.93 7.95 15.63
CA CYS A 72 15.51 9.18 15.12
C CYS A 72 16.96 9.42 15.58
N SER A 73 17.32 9.02 16.79
CA SER A 73 18.67 9.26 17.34
C SER A 73 19.76 8.54 16.52
N SER A 74 19.45 7.37 15.97
CA SER A 74 20.39 6.57 15.18
C SER A 74 20.87 7.28 13.90
N ASN A 75 19.98 8.06 13.27
CA ASN A 75 20.22 8.74 11.99
C ASN A 75 20.15 10.27 12.11
N ASN A 76 20.18 10.82 13.33
CA ASN A 76 20.04 12.25 13.60
C ASN A 76 18.77 12.89 12.96
N THR A 77 17.67 12.14 12.90
CA THR A 77 16.41 12.61 12.28
C THR A 77 15.45 13.25 13.30
N CYS A 78 15.88 13.44 14.55
CA CYS A 78 15.07 14.05 15.61
C CYS A 78 14.91 15.56 15.43
N THR A 79 15.96 16.21 14.91
CA THR A 79 15.98 17.66 14.71
C THR A 79 15.19 18.01 13.46
N VAL A 80 14.12 18.78 13.59
CA VAL A 80 13.30 19.20 12.44
C VAL A 80 13.16 20.72 12.46
N ILE A 81 13.29 21.33 11.30
CA ILE A 81 12.94 22.73 11.09
C ILE A 81 11.65 22.75 10.28
N ASP A 82 10.55 23.11 10.91
CA ASP A 82 9.25 23.28 10.28
C ASP A 82 9.29 24.53 9.38
N SER A 83 8.87 24.36 8.14
CA SER A 83 8.84 25.39 7.12
C SER A 83 7.44 25.57 6.54
N LEU A 84 7.14 26.81 6.15
CA LEU A 84 5.88 27.15 5.47
C LEU A 84 5.97 26.86 3.97
N TYR A 85 5.06 26.02 3.50
CA TYR A 85 4.78 25.78 2.09
C TYR A 85 3.51 26.55 1.72
N THR A 86 3.51 27.26 0.60
CA THR A 86 2.41 28.18 0.23
C THR A 86 1.53 27.68 -0.92
N ASN A 87 1.96 26.64 -1.65
CA ASN A 87 1.19 26.08 -2.75
C ASN A 87 1.46 24.57 -2.93
N PRO A 88 0.65 23.68 -2.33
CA PRO A 88 -0.43 23.98 -1.38
C PRO A 88 0.10 24.51 -0.03
N TYR A 89 -0.78 25.15 0.75
CA TYR A 89 -0.46 25.53 2.13
C TYR A 89 -0.14 24.29 2.96
N ALA A 90 1.04 24.25 3.59
CA ALA A 90 1.43 23.22 4.54
C ALA A 90 2.52 23.74 5.50
N ILE A 91 2.56 23.19 6.72
CA ILE A 91 3.68 23.35 7.66
C ILE A 91 4.30 21.97 7.82
N LEU A 92 5.49 21.77 7.25
CA LEU A 92 6.17 20.48 7.25
C LEU A 92 7.66 20.71 7.47
N GLY A 93 8.38 19.67 7.90
CA GLY A 93 9.82 19.69 7.93
C GLY A 93 10.42 20.15 6.59
N ARG A 94 11.42 21.03 6.68
CA ARG A 94 12.17 21.58 5.56
C ARG A 94 12.73 20.49 4.65
N GLY A 95 12.84 20.81 3.37
CA GLY A 95 13.58 20.01 2.39
C GLY A 95 12.70 19.08 1.55
N LEU A 96 11.40 19.01 1.83
CA LEU A 96 10.43 18.38 0.95
C LEU A 96 10.16 19.25 -0.28
N PRO A 97 9.91 18.66 -1.47
CA PRO A 97 9.51 19.40 -2.66
C PRO A 97 8.28 20.31 -2.40
N PRO A 98 8.22 21.51 -3.00
CA PRO A 98 9.12 22.08 -4.00
C PRO A 98 10.40 22.73 -3.42
N GLN A 99 10.56 22.79 -2.10
CA GLN A 99 11.79 23.30 -1.50
C GLN A 99 12.93 22.30 -1.74
N GLN A 100 14.12 22.80 -2.02
CA GLN A 100 15.33 21.96 -2.06
C GLN A 100 15.85 21.81 -0.63
N GLY A 101 16.15 20.57 -0.23
CA GLY A 101 16.81 20.27 1.04
C GLY A 101 17.95 19.29 0.85
N THR A 102 18.79 19.20 1.86
CA THR A 102 19.79 18.15 2.00
C THR A 102 19.13 16.79 2.23
N GLU A 103 19.85 15.70 1.98
CA GLU A 103 19.39 14.34 2.30
C GLU A 103 18.94 14.22 3.77
N GLN A 104 19.70 14.84 4.68
CA GLN A 104 19.38 14.85 6.10
C GLN A 104 18.06 15.57 6.40
N GLU A 105 17.81 16.73 5.79
CA GLU A 105 16.56 17.48 5.95
C GLU A 105 15.36 16.67 5.45
N ILE A 106 15.51 15.97 4.32
CA ILE A 106 14.46 15.09 3.79
C ILE A 106 14.17 13.95 4.77
N LEU A 107 15.19 13.30 5.33
CA LEU A 107 15.03 12.23 6.31
C LEU A 107 14.38 12.73 7.61
N GLN A 108 14.73 13.93 8.06
CA GLN A 108 14.14 14.61 9.21
C GLN A 108 12.65 14.91 8.98
N ALA A 109 12.31 15.46 7.82
CA ALA A 109 10.93 15.75 7.43
C ALA A 109 10.09 14.46 7.28
N GLN A 110 10.64 13.41 6.67
CA GLN A 110 9.96 12.12 6.55
C GLN A 110 9.73 11.46 7.92
N ALA A 111 10.70 11.56 8.84
CA ALA A 111 10.52 11.07 10.21
C ALA A 111 9.44 11.85 10.98
N GLN A 112 9.22 13.14 10.66
CA GLN A 112 8.11 13.93 11.20
C GLN A 112 6.77 13.48 10.66
N ILE A 113 6.67 13.36 9.34
CA ILE A 113 5.46 12.87 8.68
C ILE A 113 5.08 11.51 9.26
N GLU A 114 6.04 10.58 9.35
CA GLU A 114 5.77 9.25 9.88
C GLU A 114 5.20 9.28 11.30
N ARG A 115 5.83 9.97 12.25
CA ARG A 115 5.33 9.99 13.64
C ARG A 115 3.97 10.68 13.73
N THR A 116 3.75 11.74 12.96
CA THR A 116 2.47 12.46 12.93
C THR A 116 1.36 11.58 12.35
N ASP A 117 1.61 10.93 11.22
CA ASP A 117 0.66 10.02 10.57
C ASP A 117 0.32 8.84 11.49
N MET A 118 1.32 8.27 12.18
CA MET A 118 1.09 7.16 13.12
C MET A 118 0.34 7.58 14.38
N LYS A 119 0.46 8.85 14.83
CA LYS A 119 -0.22 9.35 16.03
C LYS A 119 -1.68 9.71 15.78
N TYR A 120 -1.97 10.32 14.64
CA TYR A 120 -3.26 10.98 14.39
C TYR A 120 -4.03 10.38 13.21
N GLY A 121 -3.39 9.52 12.43
CA GLY A 121 -3.91 8.99 11.18
C GLY A 121 -4.62 7.66 11.28
N ALA A 122 -5.59 7.52 10.38
CA ALA A 122 -6.14 6.24 9.97
C ALA A 122 -6.02 6.11 8.46
N ASP A 123 -5.25 5.13 8.00
CA ASP A 123 -5.30 4.66 6.62
C ASP A 123 -6.72 4.14 6.35
N ILE A 124 -7.33 4.59 5.25
CA ILE A 124 -8.71 4.22 4.93
C ILE A 124 -8.84 2.72 4.63
N TYR A 125 -7.78 2.06 4.18
CA TYR A 125 -7.74 0.60 4.07
C TYR A 125 -7.73 -0.07 5.44
N ASP A 126 -6.90 0.39 6.39
CA ASP A 126 -6.89 -0.14 7.76
C ASP A 126 -8.26 -0.02 8.42
N ALA A 127 -8.90 1.15 8.27
CA ALA A 127 -10.23 1.37 8.82
C ALA A 127 -11.31 0.53 8.13
N SER A 128 -11.11 0.16 6.86
CA SER A 128 -12.01 -0.74 6.13
C SER A 128 -11.93 -2.17 6.64
N THR A 129 -10.71 -2.68 6.86
CA THR A 129 -10.51 -4.00 7.46
C THR A 129 -11.10 -4.05 8.88
N TRP A 130 -10.94 -2.96 9.64
CA TRP A 130 -11.56 -2.78 10.95
C TRP A 130 -13.08 -2.91 10.92
N GLN A 131 -13.76 -2.25 9.98
CA GLN A 131 -15.23 -2.37 9.84
C GLN A 131 -15.67 -3.82 9.65
N ILE A 132 -14.96 -4.60 8.81
CA ILE A 132 -15.24 -6.02 8.60
C ILE A 132 -15.03 -6.81 9.89
N ALA A 133 -13.91 -6.58 10.57
CA ALA A 133 -13.57 -7.27 11.81
C ALA A 133 -14.61 -7.02 12.92
N LEU A 134 -15.07 -5.77 13.08
CA LEU A 134 -16.13 -5.43 14.04
C LEU A 134 -17.45 -6.13 13.69
N ALA A 135 -17.82 -6.17 12.41
CA ALA A 135 -19.04 -6.84 11.97
C ALA A 135 -18.97 -8.36 12.20
N LEU A 136 -17.81 -8.98 11.95
CA LEU A 136 -17.57 -10.39 12.25
C LEU A 136 -17.59 -10.67 13.75
N ALA A 137 -16.94 -9.83 14.56
CA ALA A 137 -16.98 -9.94 16.01
C ALA A 137 -18.42 -9.87 16.54
N ALA A 138 -19.22 -8.93 16.04
CA ALA A 138 -20.62 -8.80 16.43
C ALA A 138 -21.48 -9.98 16.01
N LYS A 139 -21.35 -10.42 14.75
CA LYS A 139 -22.07 -11.61 14.23
C LYS A 139 -21.78 -12.86 15.06
N ASN A 140 -20.57 -12.98 15.62
CA ASN A 140 -20.14 -14.14 16.40
C ASN A 140 -20.24 -13.93 17.94
N GLY A 141 -20.86 -12.83 18.40
CA GLY A 141 -21.13 -12.60 19.82
C GLY A 141 -19.92 -12.14 20.66
N TYR A 142 -18.85 -11.69 20.02
CA TYR A 142 -17.66 -11.12 20.67
C TYR A 142 -17.75 -9.61 20.87
N LEU A 143 -18.69 -8.95 20.18
CA LEU A 143 -18.95 -7.51 20.28
C LEU A 143 -20.46 -7.28 20.30
N ASP A 144 -20.91 -6.30 21.09
CA ASP A 144 -22.29 -5.84 21.06
C ASP A 144 -22.66 -5.30 19.67
N GLN A 145 -23.82 -5.71 19.15
CA GLN A 145 -24.21 -5.41 17.78
C GLN A 145 -24.45 -3.91 17.56
N ASP A 146 -25.00 -3.20 18.55
CA ASP A 146 -25.28 -1.76 18.43
C ASP A 146 -24.00 -0.95 18.55
N LYS A 147 -23.07 -1.37 19.41
CA LYS A 147 -21.71 -0.80 19.47
C LYS A 147 -20.98 -0.97 18.14
N ALA A 148 -21.03 -2.17 17.54
CA ALA A 148 -20.43 -2.42 16.23
C ALA A 148 -21.04 -1.53 15.13
N LYS A 149 -22.38 -1.48 15.04
CA LYS A 149 -23.09 -0.63 14.08
C LYS A 149 -22.71 0.85 14.21
N THR A 150 -22.64 1.34 15.45
CA THR A 150 -22.28 2.74 15.73
C THR A 150 -20.87 3.05 15.23
N LEU A 151 -19.89 2.23 15.62
CA LEU A 151 -18.49 2.40 15.22
C LEU A 151 -18.29 2.29 13.70
N ILE A 152 -18.94 1.33 13.05
CA ILE A 152 -18.90 1.17 11.58
C ILE A 152 -19.52 2.39 10.88
N ALA A 153 -20.65 2.89 11.38
CA ALA A 153 -21.32 4.07 10.83
C ALA A 153 -20.49 5.34 11.00
N ASN A 154 -19.83 5.52 12.16
CA ASN A 154 -18.92 6.62 12.42
C ASN A 154 -17.78 6.66 11.39
N GLN A 155 -17.18 5.50 11.10
CA GLN A 155 -16.12 5.44 10.11
C GLN A 155 -16.62 5.71 8.69
N LEU A 156 -17.81 5.19 8.33
CA LEU A 156 -18.42 5.50 7.03
C LEU A 156 -18.71 7.01 6.88
N GLN A 157 -19.16 7.66 7.94
CA GLN A 157 -19.34 9.11 7.97
C GLN A 157 -18.01 9.85 7.78
N ALA A 158 -16.95 9.42 8.46
CA ALA A 158 -15.62 10.02 8.35
C ALA A 158 -15.05 9.94 6.92
N ILE A 159 -15.13 8.78 6.25
CA ILE A 159 -14.64 8.66 4.86
C ILE A 159 -15.50 9.42 3.85
N SER A 160 -16.78 9.65 4.18
CA SER A 160 -17.74 10.36 3.33
C SER A 160 -17.77 11.87 3.58
N HIS A 161 -17.06 12.35 4.61
CA HIS A 161 -16.99 13.76 4.95
C HIS A 161 -16.33 14.54 3.80
N LYS A 162 -16.97 15.63 3.36
CA LYS A 162 -16.57 16.39 2.15
C LYS A 162 -15.11 16.84 2.13
N GLU A 163 -14.55 17.14 3.31
CA GLU A 163 -13.15 17.60 3.44
C GLU A 163 -12.12 16.49 3.33
N ASN A 164 -12.55 15.24 3.42
CA ASN A 164 -11.69 14.07 3.26
C ASN A 164 -11.71 13.56 1.81
N ARG A 165 -12.32 14.32 0.88
CA ARG A 165 -12.51 13.94 -0.52
C ARG A 165 -11.60 14.75 -1.43
N ALA A 166 -11.02 14.09 -2.42
CA ALA A 166 -10.11 14.67 -3.40
C ALA A 166 -10.88 15.40 -4.52
N THR A 167 -11.37 16.62 -4.22
CA THR A 167 -12.24 17.40 -5.11
C THR A 167 -11.59 18.59 -5.82
N ASN A 168 -10.29 18.79 -5.64
CA ASN A 168 -9.57 19.93 -6.21
C ASN A 168 -9.22 19.70 -7.69
N THR A 169 -9.18 20.77 -8.48
CA THR A 169 -8.66 20.82 -9.86
C THR A 169 -7.26 20.23 -10.06
N MET A 170 -6.44 20.14 -9.01
CA MET A 170 -5.14 19.46 -9.09
C MET A 170 -5.27 17.95 -9.31
N PHE A 171 -6.37 17.33 -8.86
CA PHE A 171 -6.61 15.90 -9.03
C PHE A 171 -7.28 15.64 -10.39
N GLN A 172 -6.53 14.99 -11.28
CA GLN A 172 -6.96 14.66 -12.63
C GLN A 172 -7.30 13.17 -12.72
N TYR A 173 -8.57 12.83 -12.50
CA TYR A 173 -9.06 11.46 -12.61
C TYR A 173 -8.90 10.97 -14.05
N GLY A 174 -8.22 9.82 -14.20
CA GLY A 174 -7.83 9.30 -15.51
C GLY A 174 -6.91 10.20 -16.32
N TYR A 175 -6.26 11.19 -15.69
CA TYR A 175 -5.48 12.25 -16.35
C TYR A 175 -6.31 13.08 -17.35
N LYS A 176 -7.64 13.18 -17.15
CA LYS A 176 -8.55 13.86 -18.08
C LYS A 176 -9.40 14.95 -17.43
N GLN A 177 -9.98 14.66 -16.27
CA GLN A 177 -10.95 15.56 -15.64
C GLN A 177 -10.79 15.63 -14.13
N SER A 178 -11.17 16.78 -13.56
CA SER A 178 -11.30 16.95 -12.12
C SER A 178 -12.73 16.68 -11.69
N ILE A 179 -12.90 16.09 -10.51
CA ILE A 179 -14.20 15.88 -9.89
C ILE A 179 -14.36 16.92 -8.79
N ASN A 180 -15.33 17.83 -8.89
CA ASN A 180 -15.56 18.85 -7.85
C ASN A 180 -16.66 18.45 -6.85
N ASP A 181 -17.47 17.43 -7.16
CA ASP A 181 -18.51 16.94 -6.24
C ASP A 181 -17.90 15.91 -5.26
N PRO A 182 -17.82 16.22 -3.94
CA PRO A 182 -17.27 15.30 -2.96
C PRO A 182 -18.03 13.99 -2.82
N LYS A 183 -19.28 13.89 -3.29
CA LYS A 183 -20.06 12.66 -3.20
C LYS A 183 -19.56 11.56 -4.12
N ILE A 184 -18.92 11.92 -5.22
CA ILE A 184 -18.49 10.99 -6.27
C ILE A 184 -16.96 10.92 -6.43
N ALA A 185 -16.22 11.67 -5.61
CA ALA A 185 -14.76 11.70 -5.58
C ALA A 185 -14.16 10.61 -4.68
N PHE A 186 -12.88 10.29 -4.90
CA PHE A 186 -12.12 9.47 -3.97
C PHE A 186 -11.89 10.18 -2.63
N THR A 187 -11.75 9.38 -1.59
CA THR A 187 -11.28 9.80 -0.26
C THR A 187 -9.74 9.81 -0.24
N PHE A 188 -9.16 10.75 0.51
CA PHE A 188 -7.72 10.74 0.77
C PHE A 188 -7.31 9.50 1.55
N ARG A 189 -6.11 9.00 1.25
CA ARG A 189 -5.53 7.79 1.84
C ARG A 189 -5.60 7.75 3.36
N MET A 190 -5.06 8.79 3.97
CA MET A 190 -4.94 8.88 5.41
C MET A 190 -5.94 9.94 5.87
N ILE A 191 -6.87 9.56 6.75
CA ILE A 191 -7.79 10.50 7.38
C ILE A 191 -7.23 10.90 8.74
N THR A 192 -7.13 12.20 8.94
CA THR A 192 -6.76 12.82 10.21
C THR A 192 -7.96 13.53 10.82
N THR A 193 -7.88 13.71 12.13
CA THR A 193 -8.84 14.50 12.91
C THR A 193 -8.72 15.99 12.59
N ASN A 194 -7.50 16.49 12.43
CA ASN A 194 -7.21 17.90 12.21
C ASN A 194 -6.23 18.08 11.07
N PHE A 195 -6.41 19.13 10.28
CA PHE A 195 -5.44 19.51 9.25
C PHE A 195 -4.10 19.94 9.88
N GLN A 196 -4.14 20.64 11.00
CA GLN A 196 -2.98 21.01 11.81
C GLN A 196 -2.91 20.11 13.04
N ASN A 197 -1.80 19.40 13.21
CA ASN A 197 -1.58 18.48 14.32
C ASN A 197 -0.36 18.92 15.11
N LYS A 198 -0.41 18.77 16.44
CA LYS A 198 0.78 18.92 17.27
C LYS A 198 1.79 17.83 16.89
N ASP A 199 3.06 18.18 16.75
CA ASP A 199 4.09 17.17 16.57
C ASP A 199 4.06 16.20 17.77
N PRO A 200 4.10 14.87 17.57
CA PRO A 200 4.09 13.90 18.67
C PRO A 200 5.23 14.06 19.70
N PHE A 201 6.31 14.77 19.37
CA PHE A 201 7.36 15.13 20.32
C PHE A 201 7.02 16.34 21.21
N TYR A 202 5.92 17.05 20.97
CA TYR A 202 5.42 18.08 21.88
C TYR A 202 5.22 17.52 23.29
N GLN A 203 5.68 18.26 24.31
CA GLN A 203 5.70 17.84 25.72
C GLN A 203 6.55 16.59 26.03
N THR A 204 7.45 16.21 25.14
CA THR A 204 8.46 15.17 25.39
C THR A 204 9.85 15.78 25.55
N LYS A 205 10.84 14.96 25.94
CA LYS A 205 12.27 15.37 25.97
C LYS A 205 12.85 15.77 24.60
N TYR A 206 12.10 15.53 23.51
CA TYR A 206 12.50 15.88 22.14
C TYR A 206 11.86 17.17 21.62
N GLN A 207 11.02 17.85 22.40
CA GLN A 207 10.36 19.09 21.95
C GLN A 207 11.36 20.15 21.46
N ASP A 208 12.50 20.31 22.15
CA ASP A 208 13.52 21.31 21.82
C ASP A 208 14.30 21.02 20.53
N TYR A 209 14.08 19.84 19.93
CA TYR A 209 14.61 19.46 18.62
C TYR A 209 13.71 19.95 17.47
N ILE A 210 12.50 20.42 17.78
CA ILE A 210 11.60 21.03 16.82
C ILE A 210 11.86 22.53 16.81
N ARG A 211 12.12 23.05 15.62
CA ARG A 211 12.30 24.48 15.35
C ARG A 211 11.42 24.85 14.17
N TRP A 212 11.29 26.15 13.91
CA TRP A 212 10.54 26.67 12.78
C TRP A 212 11.30 27.85 12.16
N ASP A 213 11.04 28.14 10.88
CA ASP A 213 11.64 29.25 10.15
C ASP A 213 10.66 30.32 9.66
N TYR A 214 9.41 30.25 10.10
CA TYR A 214 8.35 31.25 9.90
C TYR A 214 8.10 32.08 11.16
N ASP A 215 7.31 33.15 11.07
CA ASP A 215 6.89 33.94 12.24
C ASP A 215 5.55 33.42 12.80
N PRO A 216 5.50 32.82 14.01
CA PRO A 216 4.26 32.36 14.61
C PRO A 216 3.23 33.48 14.88
N GLU A 217 3.67 34.73 15.07
CA GLU A 217 2.77 35.88 15.25
C GLU A 217 2.02 36.17 13.94
N GLU A 218 2.75 36.21 12.82
CA GLU A 218 2.17 36.38 11.48
C GLU A 218 1.19 35.25 11.15
N MET A 219 1.54 34.00 11.50
CA MET A 219 0.67 32.85 11.29
C MET A 219 -0.64 32.95 12.09
N ALA A 220 -0.56 33.39 13.35
CA ALA A 220 -1.74 33.58 14.20
C ALA A 220 -2.64 34.73 13.71
N GLU A 221 -2.08 35.81 13.18
CA GLU A 221 -2.84 36.93 12.62
C GLU A 221 -3.70 36.52 11.41
N HIS A 222 -3.18 35.61 10.57
CA HIS A 222 -3.84 35.15 9.35
C HIS A 222 -4.64 33.86 9.51
N ASP A 223 -4.66 33.28 10.71
CA ASP A 223 -5.37 32.03 10.96
C ASP A 223 -6.89 32.25 11.07
N PRO A 224 -7.71 31.66 10.18
CA PRO A 224 -9.16 31.78 10.26
C PRO A 224 -9.76 31.17 11.53
N GLN A 225 -9.02 30.33 12.25
CA GLN A 225 -9.45 29.75 13.53
C GLN A 225 -8.97 30.54 14.74
N HIS A 226 -8.25 31.64 14.54
CA HIS A 226 -7.76 32.55 15.58
C HIS A 226 -6.95 31.84 16.70
N HIS A 227 -6.13 30.85 16.34
CA HIS A 227 -5.19 30.24 17.28
C HIS A 227 -4.12 31.25 17.73
N SER A 228 -3.57 31.05 18.93
CA SER A 228 -2.48 31.90 19.44
C SER A 228 -1.15 31.62 18.74
N PRO A 229 -0.17 32.55 18.78
CA PRO A 229 1.17 32.30 18.23
C PRO A 229 1.84 31.02 18.79
N ASP A 230 1.62 30.70 20.06
CA ASP A 230 2.13 29.48 20.69
C ASP A 230 1.57 28.18 20.07
N PHE A 231 0.39 28.24 19.44
CA PHE A 231 -0.14 27.09 18.71
C PHE A 231 0.81 26.67 17.59
N PHE A 232 1.37 27.62 16.84
CA PHE A 232 2.15 27.37 15.62
C PHE A 232 3.60 26.91 15.87
N LYS A 233 4.08 26.86 17.11
CA LYS A 233 5.48 26.51 17.42
C LYS A 233 5.82 25.01 17.27
N TYR A 234 4.82 24.13 17.32
CA TYR A 234 5.01 22.68 17.33
C TYR A 234 3.93 21.99 16.53
N VAL A 235 3.58 22.55 15.37
CA VAL A 235 2.48 22.08 14.54
C VAL A 235 3.01 21.67 13.18
N SER A 236 2.72 20.44 12.79
CA SER A 236 2.84 19.99 11.41
C SER A 236 1.45 19.88 10.80
N THR A 237 1.30 20.26 9.55
CA THR A 237 0.08 19.97 8.79
C THR A 237 0.08 18.53 8.31
N TRP A 238 -1.11 18.01 8.03
CA TRP A 238 -1.28 16.73 7.37
C TRP A 238 -0.61 16.71 6.00
N SER A 239 0.07 15.61 5.65
CA SER A 239 0.88 15.52 4.43
C SER A 239 0.53 14.38 3.49
N ASP A 240 -0.23 13.36 3.92
CA ASP A 240 -0.61 12.25 3.04
C ASP A 240 -1.99 12.47 2.39
N TRP A 241 -1.96 13.12 1.22
CA TRP A 241 -3.13 13.54 0.44
C TRP A 241 -3.43 12.67 -0.77
N LYS A 242 -2.72 11.56 -0.98
CA LYS A 242 -2.80 10.81 -2.25
C LYS A 242 -4.08 9.95 -2.28
N PRO A 243 -5.06 10.16 -3.16
CA PRO A 243 -6.25 9.31 -3.20
C PRO A 243 -5.94 8.03 -3.98
N ILE A 244 -5.45 7.00 -3.28
CA ILE A 244 -5.04 5.72 -3.89
C ILE A 244 -6.28 4.92 -4.29
N THR A 245 -6.32 4.47 -5.55
CA THR A 245 -7.46 3.72 -6.11
C THR A 245 -7.74 2.42 -5.36
N GLY A 246 -6.70 1.65 -5.02
CA GLY A 246 -6.86 0.37 -4.32
C GLY A 246 -7.44 0.53 -2.91
N GLU A 247 -6.93 1.48 -2.15
CA GLU A 247 -7.45 1.78 -0.80
C GLU A 247 -8.84 2.41 -0.84
N ASN A 248 -9.15 3.20 -1.87
CA ASN A 248 -10.52 3.67 -2.10
C ASN A 248 -11.46 2.51 -2.45
N ALA A 249 -11.00 1.47 -3.14
CA ALA A 249 -11.82 0.28 -3.34
C ALA A 249 -12.14 -0.40 -2.00
N TRP A 250 -11.17 -0.45 -1.09
CA TRP A 250 -11.42 -0.91 0.28
C TRP A 250 -12.42 -0.03 1.03
N ALA A 251 -12.18 1.27 1.06
CA ALA A 251 -12.96 2.24 1.84
C ALA A 251 -14.37 2.46 1.31
N GLN A 252 -14.56 2.47 -0.01
CA GLN A 252 -15.81 2.86 -0.63
C GLN A 252 -16.63 1.67 -1.11
N LEU A 253 -16.00 0.51 -1.35
CA LEU A 253 -16.66 -0.68 -1.89
C LEU A 253 -16.54 -1.91 -0.97
N ILE A 254 -15.39 -2.24 -0.40
CA ILE A 254 -15.22 -3.51 0.32
C ILE A 254 -15.70 -3.41 1.78
N GLY A 255 -15.03 -2.58 2.59
CA GLY A 255 -15.21 -2.50 4.04
C GLY A 255 -16.65 -2.23 4.45
N PRO A 256 -17.25 -1.08 4.06
CA PRO A 256 -18.61 -0.74 4.44
C PRO A 256 -19.66 -1.74 3.95
N LEU A 257 -19.55 -2.21 2.70
CA LEU A 257 -20.52 -3.14 2.12
C LEU A 257 -20.46 -4.52 2.78
N GLN A 258 -19.25 -5.04 3.01
CA GLN A 258 -19.08 -6.30 3.74
C GLN A 258 -19.61 -6.19 5.16
N ALA A 259 -19.24 -5.12 5.89
CA ALA A 259 -19.68 -4.92 7.26
C ALA A 259 -21.21 -4.88 7.37
N GLU A 260 -21.87 -4.14 6.48
CA GLU A 260 -23.33 -4.09 6.45
C GLU A 260 -23.95 -5.43 6.07
N ALA A 261 -23.45 -6.08 5.02
CA ALA A 261 -23.96 -7.38 4.58
C ALA A 261 -23.78 -8.44 5.68
N ILE A 262 -22.68 -8.42 6.43
CA ILE A 262 -22.43 -9.33 7.57
C ILE A 262 -23.48 -9.10 8.68
N LEU A 263 -23.70 -7.84 9.07
CA LEU A 263 -24.62 -7.47 10.15
C LEU A 263 -26.09 -7.71 9.81
N ASN A 264 -26.43 -7.70 8.52
CA ASN A 264 -27.79 -7.84 8.01
C ASN A 264 -28.02 -9.17 7.25
N HIS A 265 -27.19 -10.19 7.51
CA HIS A 265 -27.34 -11.54 6.95
C HIS A 265 -27.44 -11.59 5.42
N GLY A 266 -26.60 -10.82 4.74
CA GLY A 266 -26.50 -10.73 3.28
C GLY A 266 -27.52 -9.79 2.63
N LYS A 267 -28.34 -9.08 3.41
CA LYS A 267 -29.31 -8.10 2.89
C LYS A 267 -28.78 -6.69 3.11
N VAL A 268 -28.66 -5.92 2.04
CA VAL A 268 -28.29 -4.49 2.11
C VAL A 268 -29.45 -3.68 1.55
N ASP A 269 -29.96 -2.73 2.34
CA ASP A 269 -31.08 -1.88 1.92
C ASP A 269 -30.63 -0.94 0.80
N SER A 270 -31.49 -0.72 -0.21
CA SER A 270 -31.18 0.21 -1.32
C SER A 270 -30.94 1.65 -0.86
N ASN A 271 -31.47 2.01 0.31
CA ASN A 271 -31.27 3.30 0.94
C ASN A 271 -30.07 3.38 1.90
N SER A 272 -29.34 2.28 2.10
CA SER A 272 -28.18 2.25 2.96
C SER A 272 -27.18 3.36 2.60
N PRO A 273 -26.64 4.10 3.59
CA PRO A 273 -25.53 5.01 3.36
C PRO A 273 -24.31 4.34 2.72
N ALA A 274 -24.00 3.09 3.06
CA ALA A 274 -22.84 2.39 2.50
C ALA A 274 -23.05 2.08 1.01
N LEU A 275 -24.25 1.58 0.66
CA LEU A 275 -24.60 1.29 -0.73
C LEU A 275 -24.69 2.57 -1.57
N LYS A 276 -25.27 3.65 -1.04
CA LYS A 276 -25.31 4.96 -1.71
C LYS A 276 -23.91 5.51 -1.96
N ASN A 277 -23.03 5.43 -0.97
CA ASN A 277 -21.63 5.83 -1.12
C ASN A 277 -20.92 4.99 -2.19
N ALA A 278 -21.10 3.66 -2.19
CA ALA A 278 -20.50 2.77 -3.17
C ALA A 278 -20.97 3.05 -4.61
N ILE A 279 -22.28 3.22 -4.82
CA ILE A 279 -22.84 3.57 -6.13
C ILE A 279 -22.31 4.92 -6.63
N ALA A 280 -22.29 5.94 -5.75
CA ALA A 280 -21.80 7.27 -6.11
C ALA A 280 -20.31 7.24 -6.51
N SER A 281 -19.51 6.42 -5.81
CA SER A 281 -18.07 6.29 -6.04
C SER A 281 -17.71 5.62 -7.37
N LEU A 282 -18.63 4.88 -8.00
CA LEU A 282 -18.40 4.24 -9.31
C LEU A 282 -17.99 5.24 -10.39
N TYR A 283 -18.39 6.51 -10.28
CA TYR A 283 -17.98 7.55 -11.21
C TYR A 283 -16.46 7.78 -11.15
N ALA A 284 -15.88 7.97 -9.96
CA ALA A 284 -14.44 8.12 -9.80
C ALA A 284 -13.68 6.88 -10.29
N PHE A 285 -14.13 5.67 -9.94
CA PHE A 285 -13.50 4.45 -10.47
C PHE A 285 -13.55 4.42 -12.00
N SER A 286 -14.71 4.65 -12.62
CA SER A 286 -14.82 4.65 -14.08
C SER A 286 -13.94 5.74 -14.73
N ALA A 287 -13.83 6.91 -14.10
CA ALA A 287 -12.95 7.98 -14.57
C ALA A 287 -11.47 7.62 -14.47
N MET A 288 -11.09 6.73 -13.54
CA MET A 288 -9.73 6.23 -13.35
C MET A 288 -9.35 5.08 -14.29
N GLN A 289 -10.30 4.51 -15.03
CA GLN A 289 -10.07 3.36 -15.88
C GLN A 289 -9.43 3.74 -17.21
N ALA A 290 -8.30 3.12 -17.55
CA ALA A 290 -7.61 3.27 -18.82
C ALA A 290 -8.23 2.40 -19.93
N GLY A 291 -7.90 2.70 -21.19
CA GLY A 291 -8.31 1.95 -22.37
C GLY A 291 -7.85 0.48 -22.33
N ILE A 292 -6.69 0.22 -21.73
CA ILE A 292 -6.19 -1.14 -21.49
C ILE A 292 -7.01 -1.92 -20.45
N GLY A 293 -8.01 -1.33 -19.79
CA GLY A 293 -8.86 -2.00 -18.80
C GLY A 293 -8.43 -1.81 -17.35
N ALA A 294 -7.14 -1.55 -17.10
CA ALA A 294 -6.60 -1.26 -15.78
C ALA A 294 -7.08 0.08 -15.21
N PHE A 295 -7.02 0.22 -13.90
CA PHE A 295 -7.22 1.46 -13.18
C PHE A 295 -5.88 2.05 -12.75
N TYR A 296 -5.73 3.36 -12.90
CA TYR A 296 -4.53 4.07 -12.47
C TYR A 296 -4.37 4.04 -10.95
N TYR A 297 -3.11 4.08 -10.49
CA TYR A 297 -2.74 4.02 -9.08
C TYR A 297 -3.39 5.14 -8.25
N ALA A 298 -3.35 6.38 -8.75
CA ALA A 298 -3.95 7.57 -8.17
C ALA A 298 -4.29 8.58 -9.29
N PRO A 299 -5.23 9.53 -9.08
CA PRO A 299 -5.46 10.64 -9.99
C PRO A 299 -4.18 11.41 -10.30
N GLY A 300 -4.05 11.94 -11.52
CA GLY A 300 -2.94 12.80 -11.89
C GLY A 300 -2.85 14.03 -10.99
N GLY A 301 -1.64 14.55 -10.79
CA GLY A 301 -1.36 15.66 -9.86
C GLY A 301 -1.22 15.24 -8.40
N SER A 302 -1.50 13.99 -8.06
CA SER A 302 -1.19 13.41 -6.74
C SER A 302 0.32 13.37 -6.47
N GLN A 303 0.71 13.66 -5.24
CA GLN A 303 2.09 13.53 -4.77
C GLN A 303 2.25 12.22 -4.00
N GLY A 304 3.33 11.50 -4.26
CA GLY A 304 3.78 10.36 -3.45
C GLY A 304 4.72 10.81 -2.32
N ASN A 305 5.12 9.86 -1.49
CA ASN A 305 5.92 10.12 -0.27
C ASN A 305 7.35 10.63 -0.56
N GLN A 306 7.82 10.47 -1.80
CA GLN A 306 9.14 10.88 -2.25
C GLN A 306 9.08 11.83 -3.46
N GLY A 307 7.90 12.37 -3.77
CA GLY A 307 7.68 13.25 -4.92
C GLY A 307 6.56 12.78 -5.84
N PRO A 308 6.46 13.33 -7.06
CA PRO A 308 5.32 13.11 -7.94
C PRO A 308 5.20 11.64 -8.37
N ILE A 309 3.96 11.15 -8.44
CA ILE A 309 3.67 9.82 -8.97
C ILE A 309 3.84 9.85 -10.49
N PRO A 310 4.55 8.87 -11.10
CA PRO A 310 4.69 8.79 -12.55
C PRO A 310 3.33 8.80 -13.27
N GLN A 311 3.25 9.54 -14.38
CA GLN A 311 2.04 9.55 -15.18
C GLN A 311 1.75 8.14 -15.73
N GLY A 312 0.51 7.71 -15.56
CA GLY A 312 0.03 6.43 -16.05
C GLY A 312 0.41 5.25 -15.17
N GLU A 313 0.92 5.49 -13.96
CA GLU A 313 1.27 4.44 -13.00
C GLU A 313 0.06 3.55 -12.68
N ILE A 314 0.29 2.24 -12.67
CA ILE A 314 -0.71 1.21 -12.36
C ILE A 314 -0.09 0.24 -11.36
N SER A 315 -0.70 0.14 -10.18
CA SER A 315 -0.46 -0.97 -9.26
C SER A 315 -1.43 -2.11 -9.57
N ILE A 316 -0.90 -3.32 -9.76
CA ILE A 316 -1.75 -4.50 -10.04
C ILE A 316 -2.50 -4.93 -8.77
N GLU A 317 -1.91 -4.77 -7.59
CA GLU A 317 -2.57 -4.98 -6.29
C GLU A 317 -3.82 -4.08 -6.15
N ASN A 318 -3.71 -2.81 -6.48
CA ASN A 318 -4.85 -1.89 -6.48
C ASN A 318 -5.97 -2.38 -7.42
N ASN A 319 -5.61 -2.94 -8.56
CA ASN A 319 -6.56 -3.49 -9.51
C ASN A 319 -7.27 -4.76 -8.98
N PHE A 320 -6.61 -5.56 -8.14
CA PHE A 320 -7.26 -6.66 -7.42
C PHE A 320 -8.22 -6.15 -6.34
N SER A 321 -7.87 -5.08 -5.62
CA SER A 321 -8.78 -4.42 -4.68
C SER A 321 -10.01 -3.85 -5.40
N VAL A 322 -9.83 -3.22 -6.56
CA VAL A 322 -10.97 -2.78 -7.41
C VAL A 322 -11.82 -3.95 -7.87
N LEU A 323 -11.22 -5.05 -8.32
CA LEU A 323 -11.97 -6.26 -8.68
C LEU A 323 -12.83 -6.76 -7.52
N GLY A 324 -12.24 -6.89 -6.33
CA GLY A 324 -12.93 -7.31 -5.11
C GLY A 324 -14.10 -6.38 -4.75
N GLY A 325 -13.88 -5.06 -4.78
CA GLY A 325 -14.93 -4.07 -4.54
C GLY A 325 -16.07 -4.14 -5.56
N LEU A 326 -15.76 -4.21 -6.85
CA LEU A 326 -16.76 -4.26 -7.92
C LEU A 326 -17.61 -5.53 -7.86
N GLN A 327 -17.01 -6.69 -7.57
CA GLN A 327 -17.77 -7.95 -7.47
C GLN A 327 -18.66 -7.99 -6.23
N ILE A 328 -18.20 -7.48 -5.08
CA ILE A 328 -19.02 -7.37 -3.87
C ILE A 328 -20.22 -6.47 -4.13
N LEU A 329 -19.99 -5.28 -4.69
CA LEU A 329 -21.06 -4.36 -5.02
C LEU A 329 -22.03 -4.95 -6.05
N LYS A 330 -21.53 -5.61 -7.10
CA LYS A 330 -22.35 -6.29 -8.10
C LYS A 330 -23.29 -7.31 -7.45
N GLN A 331 -22.77 -8.18 -6.59
CA GLN A 331 -23.56 -9.20 -5.91
C GLN A 331 -24.61 -8.58 -4.97
N ILE A 332 -24.28 -7.49 -4.27
CA ILE A 332 -25.24 -6.74 -3.45
C ILE A 332 -26.35 -6.14 -4.31
N LEU A 333 -25.99 -5.46 -5.40
CA LEU A 333 -26.95 -4.80 -6.30
C LEU A 333 -27.90 -5.81 -6.96
N GLN A 334 -27.39 -6.97 -7.38
CA GLN A 334 -28.19 -8.07 -7.93
C GLN A 334 -29.21 -8.63 -6.93
N ASN A 335 -28.91 -8.56 -5.63
CA ASN A 335 -29.78 -8.99 -4.55
C ASN A 335 -30.63 -7.86 -3.94
N SER A 336 -30.51 -6.64 -4.47
CA SER A 336 -31.23 -5.45 -4.00
C SER A 336 -32.46 -5.13 -4.87
N GLY A 337 -33.30 -4.18 -4.43
CA GLY A 337 -34.40 -3.67 -5.24
C GLY A 337 -33.89 -3.01 -6.53
N GLN A 338 -34.42 -3.42 -7.68
CA GLN A 338 -33.95 -2.96 -9.00
C GLN A 338 -34.47 -1.56 -9.36
N THR A 339 -33.97 -0.52 -8.68
CA THR A 339 -34.24 0.87 -9.01
C THR A 339 -33.45 1.32 -10.26
N PRO A 340 -33.80 2.45 -10.91
CA PRO A 340 -33.02 2.99 -12.01
C PRO A 340 -31.53 3.20 -11.68
N GLU A 341 -31.22 3.62 -10.47
CA GLU A 341 -29.86 3.82 -9.97
C GLU A 341 -29.10 2.49 -9.86
N VAL A 342 -29.75 1.44 -9.38
CA VAL A 342 -29.18 0.08 -9.28
C VAL A 342 -28.89 -0.49 -10.67
N ILE A 343 -29.82 -0.33 -11.62
CA ILE A 343 -29.65 -0.77 -13.00
C ILE A 343 -28.47 -0.04 -13.66
N GLN A 344 -28.38 1.29 -13.48
CA GLN A 344 -27.27 2.09 -14.00
C GLN A 344 -25.93 1.72 -13.37
N ALA A 345 -25.91 1.45 -12.06
CA ALA A 345 -24.72 1.00 -11.36
C ALA A 345 -24.24 -0.36 -11.88
N LEU A 346 -25.14 -1.32 -12.07
CA LEU A 346 -24.82 -2.63 -12.66
C LEU A 346 -24.25 -2.50 -14.08
N ALA A 347 -24.82 -1.61 -14.91
CA ALA A 347 -24.29 -1.33 -16.25
C ALA A 347 -22.88 -0.70 -16.20
N SER A 348 -22.64 0.21 -15.24
CA SER A 348 -21.33 0.84 -15.07
C SER A 348 -20.27 -0.17 -14.60
N ILE A 349 -20.64 -1.08 -13.70
CA ILE A 349 -19.78 -2.19 -13.26
C ILE A 349 -19.49 -3.14 -14.44
N ASP A 350 -20.48 -3.42 -15.28
CA ASP A 350 -20.28 -4.27 -16.46
C ASP A 350 -19.24 -3.69 -17.42
N VAL A 351 -19.32 -2.39 -17.71
CA VAL A 351 -18.30 -1.69 -18.52
C VAL A 351 -16.92 -1.80 -17.86
N MET A 352 -16.83 -1.57 -16.55
CA MET A 352 -15.57 -1.64 -15.83
C MET A 352 -14.94 -3.04 -15.86
N LEU A 353 -15.74 -4.09 -15.72
CA LEU A 353 -15.25 -5.47 -15.72
C LEU A 353 -14.99 -6.02 -17.12
N ASN A 354 -15.89 -5.77 -18.06
CA ASN A 354 -15.98 -6.47 -19.35
C ASN A 354 -15.64 -5.60 -20.57
N GLY A 355 -15.52 -4.28 -20.39
CA GLY A 355 -15.21 -3.35 -21.46
C GLY A 355 -16.42 -2.58 -22.00
N GLY A 356 -16.15 -1.52 -22.76
CA GLY A 356 -17.15 -0.61 -23.30
C GLY A 356 -16.68 0.84 -23.31
N THR A 357 -17.62 1.79 -23.36
CA THR A 357 -17.29 3.23 -23.31
C THR A 357 -17.16 3.70 -21.86
N THR A 358 -15.99 4.22 -21.50
CA THR A 358 -15.75 4.84 -20.18
C THR A 358 -16.50 6.16 -20.03
N VAL A 359 -16.62 6.66 -18.79
CA VAL A 359 -17.15 8.02 -18.54
C VAL A 359 -16.32 9.14 -19.18
N ASN A 360 -15.05 8.87 -19.51
CA ASN A 360 -14.16 9.80 -20.23
C ASN A 360 -14.34 9.73 -21.77
N GLY A 361 -15.25 8.88 -22.27
CA GLY A 361 -15.66 8.84 -23.68
C GLY A 361 -14.84 7.93 -24.61
N TYR A 362 -13.75 7.32 -24.13
CA TYR A 362 -12.98 6.33 -24.91
C TYR A 362 -13.36 4.89 -24.58
N GLN A 363 -13.01 3.96 -25.48
CA GLN A 363 -13.21 2.53 -25.30
C GLN A 363 -12.19 1.93 -24.31
N THR A 364 -12.67 1.05 -23.44
CA THR A 364 -11.84 0.21 -22.58
C THR A 364 -12.12 -1.27 -22.87
N ILE A 365 -11.08 -2.11 -22.77
CA ILE A 365 -11.21 -3.58 -22.92
C ILE A 365 -11.66 -4.27 -21.62
N GLY A 366 -11.81 -3.53 -20.52
CA GLY A 366 -12.29 -4.04 -19.24
C GLY A 366 -11.21 -4.66 -18.35
N LEU A 367 -11.45 -4.62 -17.04
CA LEU A 367 -10.51 -5.08 -16.01
C LEU A 367 -10.17 -6.57 -16.13
N LEU A 368 -11.16 -7.42 -16.41
CA LEU A 368 -10.91 -8.86 -16.52
C LEU A 368 -9.98 -9.17 -17.71
N SER A 369 -10.15 -8.46 -18.82
CA SER A 369 -9.26 -8.58 -19.98
C SER A 369 -7.83 -8.11 -19.64
N PHE A 370 -7.70 -7.01 -18.91
CA PHE A 370 -6.40 -6.53 -18.42
C PHE A 370 -5.70 -7.56 -17.53
N LEU A 371 -6.40 -8.07 -16.51
CA LEU A 371 -5.83 -9.03 -15.57
C LEU A 371 -5.36 -10.29 -16.32
N TYR A 372 -6.18 -10.82 -17.23
CA TYR A 372 -5.85 -12.00 -18.03
C TYR A 372 -4.67 -11.80 -18.99
N ASN A 373 -4.62 -10.67 -19.69
CA ASN A 373 -3.65 -10.45 -20.77
C ASN A 373 -2.37 -9.74 -20.33
N GLY A 374 -2.41 -8.95 -19.25
CA GLY A 374 -1.35 -8.00 -18.89
C GLY A 374 -0.75 -8.16 -17.49
N ALA A 375 -1.50 -8.70 -16.51
CA ALA A 375 -1.06 -8.68 -15.12
C ALA A 375 -0.12 -9.85 -14.71
N TYR A 376 -0.20 -10.99 -15.38
CA TYR A 376 0.53 -12.20 -14.99
C TYR A 376 1.88 -12.35 -15.71
N ASP A 377 2.97 -12.45 -14.95
CA ASP A 377 4.30 -12.78 -15.47
C ASP A 377 4.46 -14.29 -15.57
N LYS A 378 4.19 -14.82 -16.77
CA LYS A 378 4.35 -16.26 -17.06
C LYS A 378 5.79 -16.77 -16.87
N LYS A 379 6.79 -15.92 -17.07
CA LYS A 379 8.21 -16.32 -16.95
C LYS A 379 8.58 -16.49 -15.49
N ARG A 380 8.12 -15.60 -14.61
CA ARG A 380 8.40 -15.66 -13.17
C ARG A 380 7.41 -16.52 -12.39
N GLY A 381 6.22 -16.76 -12.95
CA GLY A 381 5.16 -17.53 -12.31
C GLY A 381 4.47 -16.80 -11.16
N VAL A 382 4.37 -15.47 -11.26
CA VAL A 382 3.79 -14.53 -10.28
C VAL A 382 3.13 -13.36 -11.02
N PHE A 383 2.36 -12.52 -10.33
CA PHE A 383 1.86 -11.26 -10.91
C PHE A 383 2.93 -10.16 -10.90
N TYR A 384 2.91 -9.28 -11.90
CA TYR A 384 3.73 -8.06 -11.91
C TYR A 384 3.28 -7.11 -10.81
N THR A 385 4.17 -6.46 -10.08
CA THR A 385 3.77 -5.50 -9.04
C THR A 385 3.11 -4.26 -9.61
N HIS A 386 3.71 -3.68 -10.65
CA HIS A 386 3.23 -2.44 -11.24
C HIS A 386 3.70 -2.29 -12.70
N GLY A 387 3.36 -1.16 -13.30
CA GLY A 387 3.78 -0.76 -14.64
C GLY A 387 3.08 0.53 -15.06
N THR A 388 3.17 0.87 -16.35
CA THR A 388 2.66 2.15 -16.86
C THR A 388 1.76 2.00 -18.08
N ALA A 389 0.79 2.91 -18.20
CA ALA A 389 -0.02 3.14 -19.39
C ALA A 389 -0.25 4.64 -19.57
N ALA A 390 0.69 5.32 -20.22
CA ALA A 390 0.72 6.78 -20.27
C ALA A 390 -0.42 7.44 -21.07
N ASP A 391 -0.94 6.76 -22.09
CA ASP A 391 -2.10 7.20 -22.88
C ASP A 391 -3.40 6.58 -22.32
N PRO A 392 -4.30 7.38 -21.71
CA PRO A 392 -5.55 6.87 -21.15
C PRO A 392 -6.47 6.18 -22.14
N ALA A 393 -6.42 6.52 -23.44
CA ALA A 393 -7.33 5.94 -24.43
C ALA A 393 -6.77 4.69 -25.11
N SER A 394 -5.48 4.38 -24.92
CA SER A 394 -4.84 3.23 -25.57
C SER A 394 -5.34 1.91 -24.99
N THR A 395 -5.71 0.98 -25.87
CA THR A 395 -6.09 -0.41 -25.52
C THR A 395 -4.91 -1.38 -25.59
N ASN A 396 -3.73 -0.90 -25.99
CA ASN A 396 -2.51 -1.68 -26.14
C ASN A 396 -1.26 -0.93 -25.60
N GLY A 397 -1.44 -0.03 -24.63
CA GLY A 397 -0.37 0.83 -24.11
C GLY A 397 0.31 0.29 -22.85
N TRP A 398 0.09 -0.98 -22.48
CA TRP A 398 0.57 -1.53 -21.22
C TRP A 398 2.07 -1.87 -21.26
N VAL A 399 2.83 -1.28 -20.34
CA VAL A 399 4.25 -1.56 -20.12
C VAL A 399 4.44 -2.03 -18.68
N PRO A 400 4.47 -3.35 -18.41
CA PRO A 400 4.72 -3.86 -17.06
C PRO A 400 6.15 -3.54 -16.63
N ASP A 401 6.37 -3.30 -15.33
CA ASP A 401 7.74 -3.29 -14.83
C ASP A 401 8.31 -4.71 -14.88
N THR A 402 9.40 -4.85 -15.62
CA THR A 402 10.12 -6.13 -15.78
C THR A 402 11.47 -6.12 -15.08
N SER A 403 11.75 -5.10 -14.26
CA SER A 403 12.98 -5.00 -13.49
C SER A 403 13.28 -6.31 -12.77
N GLN A 404 14.53 -6.77 -12.87
CA GLN A 404 14.91 -8.12 -12.41
C GLN A 404 15.13 -8.21 -10.89
N GLN A 405 14.96 -7.10 -10.17
CA GLN A 405 15.16 -7.09 -8.73
C GLN A 405 13.95 -7.74 -8.05
N SER A 406 14.11 -9.00 -7.64
CA SER A 406 13.10 -9.73 -6.86
C SER A 406 12.69 -8.96 -5.58
N GLY A 407 13.54 -8.04 -5.09
CA GLY A 407 13.24 -7.13 -3.98
C GLY A 407 12.22 -6.03 -4.26
N ALA A 408 11.79 -5.84 -5.51
CA ALA A 408 10.69 -4.92 -5.82
C ALA A 408 9.33 -5.62 -5.87
N MET A 409 9.29 -6.97 -5.94
CA MET A 409 8.04 -7.69 -6.10
C MET A 409 7.34 -7.89 -4.77
N ALA A 410 6.22 -7.20 -4.58
CA ALA A 410 5.35 -7.34 -3.43
C ALA A 410 4.81 -8.79 -3.31
N VAL A 411 4.56 -9.24 -2.09
CA VAL A 411 4.00 -10.57 -1.78
C VAL A 411 2.48 -10.52 -1.78
N ASP A 412 1.90 -9.48 -1.19
CA ASP A 412 0.46 -9.23 -1.09
C ASP A 412 -0.25 -9.25 -2.44
N ILE A 413 0.35 -8.69 -3.49
CA ILE A 413 -0.22 -8.77 -4.85
C ILE A 413 -0.53 -10.21 -5.29
N ASN A 414 0.29 -11.19 -4.88
CA ASN A 414 0.10 -12.58 -5.24
C ASN A 414 -0.95 -13.25 -4.35
N THR A 415 -0.96 -12.95 -3.06
CA THR A 415 -1.93 -13.51 -2.12
C THR A 415 -3.31 -12.88 -2.31
N TRP A 416 -3.40 -11.56 -2.38
CA TRP A 416 -4.62 -10.80 -2.67
C TRP A 416 -5.12 -11.05 -4.09
N GLY A 417 -4.23 -11.14 -5.08
CA GLY A 417 -4.62 -11.52 -6.44
C GLY A 417 -5.27 -12.91 -6.50
N THR A 418 -4.73 -13.85 -5.72
CA THR A 418 -5.34 -15.18 -5.57
C THR A 418 -6.68 -15.13 -4.84
N SER A 419 -6.78 -14.35 -3.76
CA SER A 419 -8.02 -14.18 -3.00
C SER A 419 -9.11 -13.44 -3.78
N ALA A 420 -8.76 -12.49 -4.65
CA ALA A 420 -9.68 -11.69 -5.46
C ALA A 420 -10.16 -12.42 -6.72
N LEU A 421 -9.25 -13.00 -7.53
CA LEU A 421 -9.65 -13.77 -8.72
C LEU A 421 -10.27 -15.12 -8.35
N GLY A 422 -9.78 -15.72 -7.26
CA GLY A 422 -10.05 -17.10 -6.89
C GLY A 422 -9.18 -18.10 -7.65
N VAL A 423 -8.85 -19.19 -6.96
CA VAL A 423 -7.99 -20.29 -7.44
C VAL A 423 -8.49 -20.88 -8.76
N GLU A 424 -9.81 -21.07 -8.89
CA GLU A 424 -10.43 -21.61 -10.10
C GLU A 424 -10.17 -20.75 -11.33
N THR A 425 -10.33 -19.43 -11.19
CA THR A 425 -10.14 -18.48 -12.28
C THR A 425 -8.68 -18.47 -12.74
N ILE A 426 -7.74 -18.44 -11.79
CA ILE A 426 -6.30 -18.42 -12.07
C ILE A 426 -5.88 -19.68 -12.84
N ASP A 427 -6.28 -20.87 -12.34
CA ASP A 427 -5.96 -22.13 -13.00
C ASP A 427 -6.60 -22.26 -14.38
N LYS A 428 -7.83 -21.76 -14.54
CA LYS A 428 -8.54 -21.73 -15.83
C LYS A 428 -7.88 -20.79 -16.83
N TRP A 429 -7.43 -19.62 -16.39
CA TRP A 429 -6.85 -18.59 -17.24
C TRP A 429 -5.42 -18.93 -17.67
N TYR A 430 -4.59 -19.34 -16.72
CA TYR A 430 -3.15 -19.46 -16.96
C TYR A 430 -2.65 -20.89 -17.07
N GLY A 431 -3.50 -21.88 -16.77
CA GLY A 431 -3.20 -23.30 -16.81
C GLY A 431 -3.34 -23.94 -15.44
N ALA A 432 -3.75 -25.21 -15.41
CA ALA A 432 -3.96 -25.96 -14.17
C ALA A 432 -2.70 -25.96 -13.28
N GLY A 433 -2.88 -25.71 -11.97
CA GLY A 433 -1.79 -25.61 -11.01
C GLY A 433 -1.03 -24.27 -11.00
N THR A 434 -1.49 -23.27 -11.75
CA THR A 434 -0.87 -21.94 -11.72
C THR A 434 -1.01 -21.30 -10.34
N ALA A 435 -2.16 -21.40 -9.68
CA ALA A 435 -2.35 -20.85 -8.34
C ALA A 435 -1.41 -21.51 -7.31
N LEU A 436 -1.17 -22.82 -7.40
CA LEU A 436 -0.15 -23.51 -6.59
C LEU A 436 1.27 -23.00 -6.89
N THR A 437 1.57 -22.73 -8.16
CA THR A 437 2.89 -22.22 -8.56
C THR A 437 3.14 -20.82 -7.99
N ILE A 438 2.12 -19.96 -8.02
CA ILE A 438 2.16 -18.64 -7.38
C ILE A 438 2.43 -18.80 -5.87
N TRP A 439 1.68 -19.67 -5.18
CA TRP A 439 1.91 -19.95 -3.76
C TRP A 439 3.35 -20.42 -3.49
N LYS A 440 3.84 -21.39 -4.26
CA LYS A 440 5.20 -21.92 -4.08
C LYS A 440 6.27 -20.85 -4.26
N ASN A 441 6.08 -19.91 -5.21
CA ASN A 441 6.97 -18.76 -5.35
C ASN A 441 6.92 -17.85 -4.12
N VAL A 442 5.72 -17.49 -3.64
CA VAL A 442 5.53 -16.68 -2.43
C VAL A 442 6.16 -17.35 -1.21
N ARG A 443 5.82 -18.62 -0.97
CA ARG A 443 6.37 -19.45 0.11
C ARG A 443 7.89 -19.45 0.12
N ASN A 444 8.51 -19.78 -1.02
CA ASN A 444 9.95 -20.02 -1.05
C ASN A 444 10.76 -18.73 -1.06
N LYS A 445 10.23 -17.64 -1.62
CA LYS A 445 10.97 -16.39 -1.81
C LYS A 445 10.54 -15.28 -0.84
N GLY A 446 9.24 -15.17 -0.55
CA GLY A 446 8.66 -14.20 0.38
C GLY A 446 8.50 -14.73 1.81
N GLY A 447 8.64 -16.04 2.04
CA GLY A 447 8.44 -16.67 3.34
C GLY A 447 9.44 -16.24 4.41
N TYR A 448 8.99 -16.07 5.65
CA TYR A 448 9.85 -15.95 6.83
C TYR A 448 9.96 -17.31 7.50
N PHE A 449 11.16 -17.89 7.50
CA PHE A 449 11.43 -19.19 8.10
C PHE A 449 12.18 -19.05 9.41
N ASN A 450 11.71 -19.76 10.44
CA ASN A 450 12.42 -19.91 11.71
C ASN A 450 12.57 -21.38 12.04
N ASN A 451 13.80 -21.84 12.30
CA ASN A 451 14.13 -23.26 12.52
C ASN A 451 13.57 -24.21 11.44
N GLY A 452 13.53 -23.76 10.19
CA GLY A 452 13.01 -24.53 9.05
C GLY A 452 11.49 -24.56 8.94
N GLN A 453 10.75 -23.99 9.90
CA GLN A 453 9.31 -23.83 9.84
C GLN A 453 8.94 -22.48 9.20
N LEU A 454 7.89 -22.48 8.39
CA LEU A 454 7.37 -21.28 7.74
C LEU A 454 6.45 -20.54 8.73
N TRP A 455 6.97 -19.50 9.37
CA TRP A 455 6.19 -18.73 10.34
C TRP A 455 5.27 -17.71 9.67
N GLY A 456 5.66 -17.20 8.50
CA GLY A 456 4.85 -16.25 7.75
C GLY A 456 5.49 -15.75 6.47
N VAL A 457 5.17 -14.54 6.05
CA VAL A 457 5.79 -13.86 4.89
C VAL A 457 6.19 -12.42 5.24
N GLY A 458 7.13 -11.87 4.46
CA GLY A 458 7.58 -10.47 4.54
C GLY A 458 6.99 -9.61 3.41
N TYR A 459 7.56 -8.43 3.19
CA TYR A 459 7.03 -7.42 2.27
C TYR A 459 7.42 -7.60 0.79
N THR A 460 8.38 -8.46 0.50
CA THR A 460 8.82 -8.68 -0.89
C THR A 460 9.21 -10.13 -1.11
N LEU A 461 9.35 -10.52 -2.38
CA LEU A 461 9.95 -11.80 -2.74
C LEU A 461 11.47 -11.86 -2.49
N ASN A 462 12.10 -10.83 -1.93
CA ASN A 462 13.48 -10.87 -1.44
C ASN A 462 13.56 -11.17 0.06
N ASN A 463 12.43 -11.45 0.72
CA ASN A 463 12.44 -11.75 2.15
C ASN A 463 13.26 -13.00 2.52
N ASN A 464 13.25 -14.01 1.64
CA ASN A 464 13.98 -15.27 1.72
C ASN A 464 14.65 -15.63 0.38
N ALA A 465 15.00 -14.62 -0.40
CA ALA A 465 15.78 -14.77 -1.63
C ALA A 465 16.89 -13.71 -1.69
N GLY A 466 17.75 -13.84 -2.70
CA GLY A 466 18.88 -12.93 -2.90
C GLY A 466 20.04 -13.16 -1.93
N ASP A 467 21.10 -12.38 -2.12
CA ASP A 467 22.33 -12.49 -1.32
C ASP A 467 22.16 -11.92 0.10
N GLN A 468 21.20 -11.02 0.29
CA GLN A 468 20.85 -10.40 1.56
C GLN A 468 19.33 -10.46 1.76
N PRO A 469 18.81 -11.59 2.27
CA PRO A 469 17.39 -11.73 2.54
C PRO A 469 16.92 -10.74 3.60
N GLU A 470 15.75 -10.13 3.41
CA GLU A 470 15.24 -9.07 4.29
C GLU A 470 14.94 -9.59 5.70
N LYS A 471 14.51 -10.86 5.82
CA LYS A 471 14.20 -11.53 7.10
C LYS A 471 13.27 -10.68 7.98
N ILE A 472 12.14 -10.28 7.42
CA ILE A 472 11.05 -9.60 8.10
C ILE A 472 9.77 -10.42 7.98
N MET A 473 8.93 -10.35 9.00
CA MET A 473 7.59 -10.92 8.99
C MET A 473 6.57 -9.80 9.17
N SER A 474 5.56 -9.75 8.30
CA SER A 474 4.42 -8.83 8.37
C SER A 474 3.20 -9.60 8.86
N THR A 475 2.49 -9.10 9.88
CA THR A 475 1.28 -9.78 10.37
C THR A 475 0.21 -9.78 9.28
N GLU A 476 -0.08 -8.60 8.73
CA GLU A 476 -1.13 -8.39 7.74
C GLU A 476 -0.91 -9.28 6.51
N TRP A 477 0.31 -9.29 5.97
CA TRP A 477 0.60 -10.04 4.76
C TRP A 477 0.67 -11.55 5.01
N THR A 478 1.13 -11.96 6.19
CA THR A 478 1.03 -13.36 6.63
C THR A 478 -0.43 -13.78 6.78
N ALA A 479 -1.28 -12.91 7.33
CA ALA A 479 -2.69 -13.19 7.44
C ALA A 479 -3.37 -13.27 6.05
N GLY A 480 -2.99 -12.42 5.09
CA GLY A 480 -3.38 -12.55 3.69
C GLY A 480 -2.93 -13.88 3.06
N ALA A 481 -1.69 -14.32 3.34
CA ALA A 481 -1.18 -15.62 2.90
C ALA A 481 -1.97 -16.81 3.48
N ILE A 482 -2.32 -16.75 4.78
CA ILE A 482 -3.21 -17.73 5.43
C ILE A 482 -4.58 -17.76 4.74
N ASN A 483 -5.14 -16.60 4.40
CA ASN A 483 -6.40 -16.52 3.65
C ASN A 483 -6.29 -17.22 2.28
N THR A 484 -5.21 -16.96 1.54
CA THR A 484 -4.92 -17.63 0.27
C THR A 484 -4.80 -19.14 0.43
N LEU A 485 -4.13 -19.62 1.48
CA LEU A 485 -4.02 -21.05 1.79
C LEU A 485 -5.38 -21.70 2.02
N TYR A 486 -6.29 -21.04 2.75
CA TYR A 486 -7.67 -21.52 2.89
C TYR A 486 -8.36 -21.70 1.53
N SER A 487 -8.24 -20.73 0.63
CA SER A 487 -8.81 -20.81 -0.72
C SER A 487 -8.18 -21.92 -1.58
N LEU A 488 -6.85 -22.09 -1.53
CA LEU A 488 -6.14 -23.16 -2.24
C LEU A 488 -6.59 -24.54 -1.75
N ILE A 489 -6.61 -24.74 -0.43
CA ILE A 489 -7.03 -26.01 0.19
C ILE A 489 -8.47 -26.32 -0.21
N ASP A 490 -9.40 -25.38 -0.03
CA ASP A 490 -10.81 -25.56 -0.37
C ASP A 490 -11.01 -25.98 -1.83
N TYR A 491 -10.30 -25.34 -2.77
CA TYR A 491 -10.41 -25.63 -4.19
C TYR A 491 -9.85 -26.99 -4.60
N TYR A 492 -8.63 -27.31 -4.15
CA TYR A 492 -7.91 -28.52 -4.57
C TYR A 492 -8.41 -29.78 -3.88
N GLU A 493 -8.83 -29.71 -2.61
CA GLU A 493 -9.43 -30.86 -1.91
C GLU A 493 -10.71 -31.34 -2.58
N LYS A 494 -11.59 -30.42 -2.98
CA LYS A 494 -12.83 -30.74 -3.71
C LYS A 494 -12.58 -31.46 -5.04
N ARG A 495 -11.34 -31.40 -5.55
CA ARG A 495 -10.89 -32.04 -6.79
C ARG A 495 -10.02 -33.28 -6.57
N GLY A 496 -9.84 -33.69 -5.31
CA GLY A 496 -9.01 -34.86 -4.97
C GLY A 496 -7.51 -34.65 -5.21
N ILE A 497 -7.05 -33.40 -5.27
CA ILE A 497 -5.63 -33.05 -5.37
C ILE A 497 -5.04 -32.99 -3.96
N ASP A 498 -3.83 -33.53 -3.77
CA ASP A 498 -3.17 -33.54 -2.46
C ASP A 498 -2.84 -32.11 -1.99
N THR A 499 -3.33 -31.77 -0.79
CA THR A 499 -3.15 -30.48 -0.13
C THR A 499 -2.32 -30.58 1.16
N SER A 500 -1.64 -31.69 1.39
CA SER A 500 -0.89 -31.94 2.64
C SER A 500 0.20 -30.89 2.89
N GLU A 501 0.92 -30.46 1.85
CA GLU A 501 1.91 -29.38 1.93
C GLU A 501 1.25 -28.05 2.34
N LEU A 502 0.15 -27.68 1.69
CA LEU A 502 -0.59 -26.44 1.97
C LEU A 502 -1.13 -26.41 3.41
N LYS A 503 -1.65 -27.54 3.90
CA LYS A 503 -2.13 -27.67 5.28
C LYS A 503 -1.00 -27.56 6.30
N THR A 504 0.19 -28.07 5.95
CA THR A 504 1.39 -27.95 6.78
C THR A 504 1.84 -26.50 6.85
N ASP A 505 1.91 -25.82 5.70
CA ASP A 505 2.21 -24.39 5.64
C ASP A 505 1.18 -23.56 6.43
N LEU A 506 -0.12 -23.87 6.27
CA LEU A 506 -1.21 -23.20 6.99
C LEU A 506 -1.05 -23.33 8.51
N ALA A 507 -0.90 -24.56 9.01
CA ALA A 507 -0.73 -24.79 10.45
C ALA A 507 0.52 -24.09 11.00
N SER A 508 1.63 -24.18 10.26
CA SER A 508 2.90 -23.53 10.63
C SER A 508 2.79 -22.00 10.67
N MET A 509 2.07 -21.39 9.72
CA MET A 509 1.86 -19.93 9.74
C MET A 509 0.88 -19.50 10.82
N GLN A 510 -0.17 -20.28 11.09
CA GLN A 510 -1.11 -19.98 12.17
C GLN A 510 -0.44 -20.03 13.54
N GLU A 511 0.52 -20.94 13.75
CA GLU A 511 1.34 -20.96 14.94
C GLU A 511 2.36 -19.81 14.94
N GLY A 512 3.10 -19.66 13.84
CA GLY A 512 4.19 -18.69 13.71
C GLY A 512 3.73 -17.23 13.84
N ILE A 513 2.55 -16.89 13.33
CA ILE A 513 2.02 -15.53 13.39
C ILE A 513 1.75 -15.08 14.83
N THR A 514 1.43 -16.00 15.75
CA THR A 514 1.20 -15.68 17.17
C THR A 514 2.41 -15.03 17.85
N HIS A 515 3.62 -15.28 17.33
CA HIS A 515 4.82 -14.62 17.82
C HIS A 515 4.84 -13.11 17.58
N LEU A 516 4.00 -12.57 16.69
CA LEU A 516 3.82 -11.12 16.53
C LEU A 516 2.77 -10.53 17.49
N ARG A 517 2.15 -11.33 18.36
CA ARG A 517 1.28 -10.83 19.43
C ARG A 517 2.12 -10.12 20.49
N ASN A 518 1.62 -8.99 20.99
CA ASN A 518 2.40 -8.06 21.79
C ASN A 518 2.97 -8.64 23.10
N ASP A 519 2.34 -9.64 23.68
CA ASP A 519 2.77 -10.36 24.89
C ASP A 519 3.80 -11.47 24.60
N LEU A 520 3.86 -11.97 23.36
CA LEU A 520 4.76 -13.05 22.94
C LEU A 520 6.01 -12.53 22.20
N TYR A 521 5.90 -11.35 21.58
CA TYR A 521 6.90 -10.79 20.68
C TYR A 521 8.33 -10.75 21.22
N LEU A 522 8.53 -10.21 22.44
CA LEU A 522 9.88 -10.08 23.01
C LEU A 522 10.53 -11.44 23.28
N SER A 523 9.75 -12.50 23.47
CA SER A 523 10.27 -13.86 23.68
C SER A 523 10.53 -14.62 22.38
N ALA A 524 9.97 -14.14 21.25
CA ALA A 524 10.10 -14.78 19.95
C ALA A 524 11.48 -14.61 19.30
N ASN A 525 12.28 -13.66 19.77
CA ASN A 525 13.65 -13.41 19.32
C ASN A 525 13.79 -13.22 17.80
N PHE A 526 12.93 -12.39 17.18
CA PHE A 526 13.03 -12.07 15.77
C PHE A 526 14.39 -11.47 15.41
N ASN A 527 14.86 -11.75 14.19
CA ASN A 527 16.05 -11.09 13.65
C ASN A 527 15.79 -9.58 13.53
N GLY A 528 16.61 -8.76 14.20
CA GLY A 528 16.44 -7.30 14.20
C GLY A 528 15.23 -6.81 14.98
N ALA A 529 14.70 -7.62 15.90
CA ALA A 529 13.59 -7.24 16.76
C ALA A 529 13.88 -5.90 17.48
N THR A 530 12.86 -5.06 17.58
CA THR A 530 12.90 -3.86 18.44
C THR A 530 13.30 -4.25 19.87
N PRO A 531 14.37 -3.63 20.43
CA PRO A 531 14.81 -3.89 21.80
C PRO A 531 13.73 -3.59 22.85
N LYS A 532 13.78 -4.31 23.97
CA LYS A 532 12.75 -4.25 25.04
C LYS A 532 12.58 -2.83 25.61
N GLU A 533 13.67 -2.08 25.72
CA GLU A 533 13.70 -0.72 26.25
C GLU A 533 12.93 0.30 25.38
N TYR A 534 12.74 0.00 24.09
CA TYR A 534 12.02 0.83 23.12
C TYR A 534 10.64 0.27 22.76
N TYR A 535 10.28 -0.89 23.31
CA TYR A 535 9.06 -1.58 22.98
C TYR A 535 7.83 -0.87 23.56
N VAL A 536 6.89 -0.49 22.69
CA VAL A 536 5.61 0.12 23.09
C VAL A 536 4.72 -0.95 23.70
N THR A 537 4.42 -0.80 24.99
CA THR A 537 3.60 -1.75 25.74
C THR A 537 2.14 -1.31 25.74
N LEU A 538 1.23 -2.23 25.47
CA LEU A 538 -0.21 -1.95 25.58
C LEU A 538 -0.65 -1.90 27.05
N PRO A 539 -1.52 -0.95 27.43
CA PRO A 539 -2.22 -0.99 28.70
C PRO A 539 -3.04 -2.28 28.82
N GLU A 540 -3.10 -2.88 30.01
CA GLU A 540 -3.89 -4.10 30.24
C GLU A 540 -5.38 -3.92 29.87
N THR A 541 -5.90 -2.69 30.03
CA THR A 541 -7.27 -2.31 29.67
C THR A 541 -7.53 -2.30 28.16
N ALA A 542 -6.48 -2.20 27.34
CA ALA A 542 -6.59 -2.21 25.89
C ALA A 542 -6.65 -3.63 25.31
N GLY A 543 -6.44 -4.69 26.10
CA GLY A 543 -6.44 -6.06 25.62
C GLY A 543 -5.10 -6.46 24.99
N GLN A 544 -5.13 -7.28 23.93
CA GLN A 544 -3.94 -7.74 23.22
C GLN A 544 -4.05 -7.40 21.73
N ALA A 545 -2.90 -7.26 21.09
CA ALA A 545 -2.81 -6.89 19.69
C ALA A 545 -1.64 -7.57 18.99
N TYR A 546 -1.80 -7.82 17.70
CA TYR A 546 -0.69 -8.11 16.82
C TYR A 546 0.02 -6.83 16.39
N LEU A 547 1.35 -6.90 16.36
CA LEU A 547 2.21 -5.85 15.82
C LEU A 547 2.15 -5.85 14.30
N TYR A 548 2.41 -4.71 13.67
CA TYR A 548 2.42 -4.60 12.21
C TYR A 548 3.52 -5.47 11.56
N ALA A 549 4.72 -5.45 12.14
CA ALA A 549 5.85 -6.23 11.65
C ALA A 549 6.80 -6.70 12.76
N SER A 550 7.69 -7.63 12.41
CA SER A 550 8.71 -8.19 13.31
C SER A 550 9.89 -7.28 13.60
N LYS A 551 10.12 -6.27 12.75
CA LYS A 551 11.18 -5.27 12.91
C LYS A 551 10.87 -3.99 12.13
N ARG A 552 11.62 -2.94 12.43
CA ARG A 552 11.71 -1.74 11.59
C ARG A 552 12.28 -2.12 10.22
N PHE A 553 11.64 -1.68 9.13
CA PHE A 553 12.11 -1.94 7.77
C PHE A 553 11.54 -0.94 6.78
N ALA A 554 12.37 -0.40 5.89
CA ALA A 554 11.90 0.46 4.81
C ALA A 554 11.23 -0.40 3.73
N ILE A 555 9.91 -0.27 3.60
CA ILE A 555 9.14 -0.97 2.60
C ILE A 555 9.37 -0.25 1.26
N PRO A 556 9.69 -0.96 0.16
CA PRO A 556 10.01 -0.34 -1.14
C PRO A 556 8.84 0.39 -1.80
N PHE A 557 7.69 0.52 -1.13
CA PHE A 557 6.48 1.22 -1.57
C PHE A 557 6.27 2.57 -0.83
N GLY A 558 7.31 3.05 -0.13
CA GLY A 558 7.35 4.40 0.44
C GLY A 558 6.82 4.52 1.86
N TRP A 559 6.74 3.41 2.61
CA TRP A 559 6.34 3.38 4.02
C TRP A 559 7.37 2.62 4.84
N ASN A 560 7.38 2.82 6.16
CA ASN A 560 8.22 2.03 7.04
C ASN A 560 7.38 1.01 7.83
N ALA A 561 7.79 -0.24 7.79
CA ALA A 561 7.32 -1.24 8.73
C ALA A 561 7.78 -0.86 10.14
N ASN A 562 6.90 -1.06 11.10
CA ASN A 562 7.10 -0.70 12.50
C ASN A 562 6.63 -1.83 13.41
N THR A 563 7.22 -1.94 14.59
CA THR A 563 6.84 -2.95 15.58
C THR A 563 5.79 -2.38 16.54
N LEU A 564 4.71 -1.87 15.97
CA LEU A 564 3.63 -1.20 16.70
C LEU A 564 2.34 -2.00 16.60
N PRO A 565 1.52 -2.08 17.66
CA PRO A 565 0.17 -2.64 17.59
C PRO A 565 -0.65 -1.98 16.48
N SER A 566 -1.26 -2.78 15.60
CA SER A 566 -1.83 -2.30 14.34
C SER A 566 -3.29 -2.72 14.15
N THR A 567 -4.15 -1.79 13.77
CA THR A 567 -5.57 -2.04 13.48
C THR A 567 -5.75 -3.07 12.38
N THR A 568 -5.08 -2.89 11.23
CA THR A 568 -5.20 -3.80 10.09
C THR A 568 -4.70 -5.21 10.41
N SER A 569 -3.60 -5.31 11.17
CA SER A 569 -3.04 -6.60 11.60
C SER A 569 -4.06 -7.41 12.40
N ASN A 570 -4.70 -6.78 13.39
CA ASN A 570 -5.71 -7.43 14.23
C ASN A 570 -7.00 -7.74 13.46
N ALA A 571 -7.41 -6.84 12.55
CA ALA A 571 -8.56 -7.07 11.70
C ALA A 571 -8.38 -8.28 10.79
N TRP A 572 -7.21 -8.44 10.18
CA TRP A 572 -6.88 -9.61 9.35
C TRP A 572 -6.81 -10.92 10.12
N ILE A 573 -6.26 -10.91 11.34
CA ILE A 573 -6.31 -12.08 12.22
C ILE A 573 -7.75 -12.50 12.48
N LEU A 574 -8.62 -11.56 12.85
CA LEU A 574 -10.05 -11.85 13.06
C LEU A 574 -10.73 -12.38 11.79
N MET A 575 -10.43 -11.83 10.61
CA MET A 575 -10.92 -12.38 9.34
C MET A 575 -10.47 -13.84 9.14
N ASN A 576 -9.22 -14.17 9.47
CA ASN A 576 -8.71 -15.54 9.38
C ASN A 576 -9.34 -16.51 10.38
N GLU A 577 -9.61 -16.06 11.61
CA GLU A 577 -10.32 -16.85 12.62
C GLU A 577 -11.70 -17.29 12.11
N PHE A 578 -12.38 -16.42 11.36
CA PHE A 578 -13.66 -16.71 10.76
C PHE A 578 -13.59 -17.22 9.32
N LYS A 579 -12.39 -17.56 8.81
CA LYS A 579 -12.12 -18.01 7.43
C LYS A 579 -12.77 -17.12 6.37
N PHE A 580 -12.73 -15.81 6.61
CA PHE A 580 -13.39 -14.80 5.80
C PHE A 580 -12.43 -14.24 4.76
N ASN A 581 -12.72 -14.43 3.47
CA ASN A 581 -11.99 -13.78 2.38
C ASN A 581 -12.62 -12.41 2.05
N PRO A 582 -11.97 -11.28 2.43
CA PRO A 582 -12.57 -9.96 2.30
C PRO A 582 -12.83 -9.53 0.86
N PHE A 583 -12.12 -10.11 -0.11
CA PHE A 583 -12.31 -9.78 -1.52
C PHE A 583 -13.56 -10.43 -2.11
N GLN A 584 -14.12 -11.46 -1.50
CA GLN A 584 -15.28 -12.19 -2.03
C GLN A 584 -16.56 -11.84 -1.26
N TYR A 585 -17.69 -11.77 -1.97
CA TYR A 585 -18.99 -11.46 -1.36
C TYR A 585 -19.28 -12.38 -0.16
N LEU A 586 -19.53 -11.79 1.01
CA LEU A 586 -19.75 -12.48 2.29
C LEU A 586 -18.62 -13.43 2.73
N GLY A 587 -17.39 -13.20 2.27
CA GLY A 587 -16.22 -13.89 2.78
C GLY A 587 -15.96 -15.27 2.20
N LYS A 588 -16.67 -15.69 1.14
CA LYS A 588 -16.50 -17.04 0.57
C LYS A 588 -15.07 -17.29 0.10
N LEU A 589 -14.57 -18.51 0.26
CA LEU A 589 -13.22 -18.88 -0.18
C LEU A 589 -13.11 -19.08 -1.70
N SER A 590 -14.22 -19.41 -2.36
CA SER A 590 -14.26 -19.60 -3.81
C SER A 590 -14.45 -18.27 -4.55
N GLY A 591 -13.80 -18.14 -5.70
CA GLY A 591 -13.97 -16.97 -6.59
C GLY A 591 -15.31 -16.95 -7.33
N GLU A 592 -15.43 -16.02 -8.27
CA GLU A 592 -16.60 -15.88 -9.17
C GLU A 592 -16.54 -16.83 -10.40
N ASN A 593 -15.43 -17.55 -10.62
CA ASN A 593 -15.19 -18.40 -11.80
C ASN A 593 -15.44 -17.66 -13.13
N TYR A 594 -14.69 -16.58 -13.34
CA TYR A 594 -14.86 -15.76 -14.54
C TYR A 594 -14.63 -16.55 -15.83
N PRO A 595 -15.38 -16.25 -16.92
CA PRO A 595 -15.03 -16.77 -18.24
C PRO A 595 -13.61 -16.33 -18.62
N THR A 596 -12.92 -17.13 -19.43
CA THR A 596 -11.60 -16.73 -19.94
C THR A 596 -11.80 -15.61 -20.96
N PRO A 597 -11.26 -14.41 -20.73
CA PRO A 597 -11.37 -13.32 -21.69
C PRO A 597 -10.67 -13.68 -23.01
N PRO A 598 -11.03 -13.03 -24.14
CA PRO A 598 -10.28 -13.15 -25.38
C PRO A 598 -8.82 -12.75 -25.18
N LYS A 599 -7.91 -13.44 -25.87
CA LYS A 599 -6.51 -13.01 -25.93
C LYS A 599 -6.41 -11.75 -26.78
N VAL A 600 -5.84 -10.69 -26.23
CA VAL A 600 -5.59 -9.43 -26.95
C VAL A 600 -4.16 -8.97 -26.69
N ALA A 601 -3.58 -8.29 -27.69
CA ALA A 601 -2.27 -7.65 -27.55
C ALA A 601 -2.42 -6.37 -26.72
N ILE A 602 -2.26 -6.48 -25.41
CA ILE A 602 -2.45 -5.38 -24.46
C ILE A 602 -1.17 -4.56 -24.22
N SER A 603 -0.04 -5.22 -24.40
CA SER A 603 1.23 -4.56 -24.69
C SER A 603 1.29 -4.54 -26.20
N GLY A 604 1.19 -3.35 -26.80
CA GLY A 604 1.35 -3.22 -28.23
C GLY A 604 2.69 -3.83 -28.60
N ASP A 605 2.77 -4.39 -29.81
CA ASP A 605 4.03 -4.45 -30.54
C ASP A 605 4.45 -3.00 -30.84
N ILE A 606 4.66 -2.20 -29.79
CA ILE A 606 5.55 -1.07 -29.82
C ILE A 606 6.90 -1.77 -29.73
N PRO A 607 7.60 -2.06 -30.86
CA PRO A 607 9.01 -2.39 -30.74
C PRO A 607 9.60 -1.31 -29.85
N PRO A 608 10.28 -1.67 -28.75
CA PRO A 608 10.73 -0.73 -27.72
C PRO A 608 11.29 0.49 -28.44
N LYS A 609 10.56 1.62 -28.39
CA LYS A 609 10.66 2.75 -29.34
C LYS A 609 12.13 3.11 -29.52
N ASN A 610 12.81 2.55 -30.53
CA ASN A 610 14.25 2.24 -30.51
C ASN A 610 14.91 2.77 -29.24
N GLU A 611 14.85 2.03 -28.12
CA GLU A 611 15.32 2.56 -26.82
C GLU A 611 16.80 2.97 -26.89
N SER A 612 17.49 2.43 -27.90
CA SER A 612 18.83 2.77 -28.29
C SER A 612 18.93 4.02 -29.16
N LEU A 613 19.93 4.86 -28.90
CA LEU A 613 20.30 5.96 -29.79
C LEU A 613 20.53 5.45 -31.23
N PRO A 614 19.90 6.08 -32.25
CA PRO A 614 19.92 5.59 -33.63
C PRO A 614 21.29 5.77 -34.31
N LYS A 615 22.13 6.64 -33.75
CA LYS A 615 23.48 6.95 -34.17
C LYS A 615 24.31 7.39 -32.96
N GLU A 616 25.61 7.53 -33.18
CA GLU A 616 26.48 8.20 -32.23
C GLU A 616 26.09 9.68 -32.09
N VAL A 617 26.10 10.19 -30.86
CA VAL A 617 25.76 11.57 -30.55
C VAL A 617 26.73 12.15 -29.54
N THR A 618 26.99 13.45 -29.65
CA THR A 618 27.78 14.20 -28.66
C THR A 618 26.82 14.95 -27.76
N VAL A 619 26.97 14.77 -26.44
CA VAL A 619 26.05 15.29 -25.43
C VAL A 619 26.79 16.20 -24.48
N LYS A 620 26.13 17.29 -24.12
CA LYS A 620 26.55 18.12 -23.00
C LYS A 620 25.82 17.66 -21.74
N PHE A 621 26.55 17.54 -20.65
CA PHE A 621 25.99 17.19 -19.36
C PHE A 621 26.52 18.15 -18.29
N THR A 622 25.68 18.48 -17.32
CA THR A 622 26.01 19.44 -16.27
C THR A 622 25.59 18.88 -14.92
N ALA A 623 26.24 19.32 -13.86
CA ALA A 623 25.91 18.99 -12.50
C ALA A 623 24.52 19.49 -12.08
N GLY A 624 23.87 20.33 -12.91
CA GLY A 624 22.54 20.87 -12.63
C GLY A 624 22.42 21.38 -11.19
N ASP A 625 21.45 20.82 -10.48
CA ASP A 625 21.10 21.20 -9.10
C ASP A 625 21.90 20.44 -8.03
N LEU A 626 22.92 19.65 -8.42
CA LEU A 626 23.78 18.99 -7.44
C LEU A 626 24.52 20.01 -6.58
N GLY A 627 24.71 19.70 -5.29
CA GLY A 627 25.53 20.48 -4.37
C GLY A 627 27.01 20.54 -4.78
N PRO A 628 27.92 20.94 -3.86
CA PRO A 628 29.35 20.86 -4.14
C PRO A 628 29.75 19.45 -4.56
N ILE A 629 30.41 19.34 -5.71
CA ILE A 629 30.95 18.09 -6.25
C ILE A 629 32.39 18.36 -6.70
N THR A 630 33.19 17.32 -6.72
CA THR A 630 34.57 17.38 -7.23
C THR A 630 34.71 16.76 -8.60
N GLU A 631 33.91 15.74 -8.92
CA GLU A 631 33.86 15.14 -10.25
C GLU A 631 32.43 14.83 -10.67
N LEU A 632 32.19 14.88 -11.99
CA LEU A 632 30.95 14.47 -12.63
C LEU A 632 31.26 13.42 -13.69
N SER A 633 30.52 12.32 -13.69
CA SER A 633 30.70 11.20 -14.60
C SER A 633 29.43 10.91 -15.38
N LEU A 634 29.56 10.81 -16.70
CA LEU A 634 28.51 10.33 -17.58
C LEU A 634 28.81 8.89 -17.96
N ASN A 635 27.87 8.00 -17.65
CA ASN A 635 27.94 6.57 -17.93
C ASN A 635 26.79 6.17 -18.85
N TYR A 636 26.97 5.10 -19.62
CA TYR A 636 25.94 4.55 -20.50
C TYR A 636 25.93 3.03 -20.47
N ASN A 637 24.85 2.41 -20.94
CA ASN A 637 24.82 0.98 -21.22
C ASN A 637 24.18 0.68 -22.58
N LEU A 638 24.54 -0.46 -23.15
CA LEU A 638 24.06 -0.93 -24.46
C LEU A 638 22.99 -2.02 -24.33
N ASP A 639 22.90 -2.66 -23.17
CA ASP A 639 22.07 -3.83 -22.93
C ASP A 639 20.78 -3.51 -22.15
N GLY A 640 20.68 -2.31 -21.55
CA GLY A 640 19.55 -1.86 -20.73
C GLY A 640 19.56 -2.40 -19.29
N SER A 641 20.55 -3.22 -18.92
CA SER A 641 20.55 -4.06 -17.70
C SER A 641 20.71 -3.31 -16.37
N GLN A 642 21.04 -2.02 -16.40
CA GLN A 642 21.36 -1.18 -15.24
C GLN A 642 22.58 -1.61 -14.40
N THR A 643 23.33 -2.64 -14.82
CA THR A 643 24.47 -3.16 -14.07
C THR A 643 25.78 -3.05 -14.86
N ASN A 644 25.71 -3.03 -16.19
CA ASN A 644 26.87 -2.92 -17.08
C ASN A 644 27.08 -1.48 -17.57
N TRP A 645 27.44 -0.58 -16.66
CA TRP A 645 27.72 0.81 -16.99
C TRP A 645 29.13 0.98 -17.56
N ILE A 646 29.21 1.68 -18.69
CA ILE A 646 30.44 2.06 -19.36
C ILE A 646 30.59 3.57 -19.16
N ASN A 647 31.73 3.99 -18.61
CA ASN A 647 32.07 5.40 -18.47
C ASN A 647 32.32 6.02 -19.84
N ALA A 648 31.56 7.06 -20.19
CA ALA A 648 31.78 7.84 -21.41
C ALA A 648 32.67 9.06 -21.14
N ALA A 649 32.52 9.69 -19.98
CA ALA A 649 33.38 10.77 -19.54
C ALA A 649 33.35 10.91 -18.01
N THR A 650 34.46 11.40 -17.46
CA THR A 650 34.54 11.96 -16.11
C THR A 650 35.23 13.31 -16.21
N VAL A 651 34.67 14.33 -15.58
CA VAL A 651 35.20 15.70 -15.58
C VAL A 651 35.34 16.19 -14.15
N GLU A 652 36.38 16.97 -13.86
CA GLU A 652 36.60 17.65 -12.57
C GLU A 652 35.78 18.95 -12.45
N GLU A 653 34.99 19.26 -13.48
CA GLU A 653 34.18 20.46 -13.60
C GLU A 653 32.69 20.15 -13.43
N ARG A 654 31.88 21.19 -13.21
CA ARG A 654 30.41 21.05 -13.09
C ARG A 654 29.71 20.85 -14.44
N GLU A 655 30.44 20.82 -15.54
CA GLU A 655 29.89 20.49 -16.86
C GLU A 655 30.93 19.75 -17.69
N GLY A 656 30.44 18.96 -18.64
CA GLY A 656 31.26 18.12 -19.49
C GLY A 656 30.59 17.83 -20.81
N VAL A 657 31.38 17.28 -21.72
CA VAL A 657 30.92 16.81 -23.03
C VAL A 657 31.37 15.37 -23.20
N ALA A 658 30.46 14.51 -23.62
CA ALA A 658 30.73 13.09 -23.86
C ALA A 658 30.14 12.65 -25.20
N THR A 659 30.75 11.64 -25.82
CA THR A 659 30.20 10.98 -27.01
C THR A 659 29.57 9.65 -26.60
N LEU A 660 28.32 9.46 -26.97
CA LEU A 660 27.56 8.24 -26.71
C LEU A 660 27.40 7.45 -28.01
N PRO A 661 27.78 6.17 -28.05
CA PRO A 661 27.73 5.38 -29.27
C PRO A 661 26.28 5.06 -29.67
N LYS A 662 26.10 4.80 -30.97
CA LYS A 662 24.89 4.13 -31.49
C LYS A 662 24.61 2.86 -30.68
N GLY A 663 23.35 2.63 -30.32
CA GLY A 663 22.98 1.46 -29.53
C GLY A 663 22.80 1.75 -28.03
N THR A 664 23.23 2.92 -27.54
CA THR A 664 23.08 3.33 -26.12
C THR A 664 21.62 3.32 -25.70
N LYS A 665 21.25 2.50 -24.72
CA LYS A 665 19.87 2.31 -24.26
C LYS A 665 19.51 3.10 -22.99
N ALA A 666 20.49 3.30 -22.11
CA ALA A 666 20.33 4.11 -20.92
C ALA A 666 21.58 4.94 -20.67
N ILE A 667 21.38 6.09 -20.03
CA ILE A 667 22.43 7.01 -19.60
C ILE A 667 22.28 7.18 -18.09
N SER A 668 23.38 7.25 -17.36
CA SER A 668 23.42 7.56 -15.94
C SER A 668 24.44 8.65 -15.70
N ILE A 669 24.08 9.63 -14.89
CA ILE A 669 25.04 10.59 -14.33
C ILE A 669 25.37 10.17 -12.91
N ALA A 670 26.66 10.15 -12.59
CA ALA A 670 27.18 9.96 -11.25
C ALA A 670 28.08 11.16 -10.89
N PHE A 671 28.30 11.37 -9.61
CA PHE A 671 29.18 12.44 -9.12
C PHE A 671 30.06 11.91 -7.98
N PHE A 672 31.19 12.57 -7.79
CA PHE A 672 32.08 12.30 -6.67
C PHE A 672 31.99 13.41 -5.62
N ASN A 673 31.61 13.02 -4.42
CA ASN A 673 31.69 13.84 -3.22
C ASN A 673 31.99 12.91 -2.03
N GLU A 674 33.28 12.75 -1.72
CA GLU A 674 33.78 11.78 -0.72
C GLU A 674 33.49 10.30 -1.05
N GLY A 675 32.91 10.04 -2.22
CA GLY A 675 32.57 8.73 -2.77
C GLY A 675 31.77 8.90 -4.07
N TRP A 676 31.70 7.85 -4.89
CA TRP A 676 30.89 7.84 -6.11
C TRP A 676 29.42 7.54 -5.78
N SER A 677 28.54 8.44 -6.20
CA SER A 677 27.09 8.30 -6.06
C SER A 677 26.39 8.53 -7.39
N GLY A 678 25.38 7.72 -7.70
CA GLY A 678 24.48 7.99 -8.82
C GLY A 678 23.61 9.20 -8.53
N ALA A 679 23.39 10.06 -9.52
CA ALA A 679 22.48 11.19 -9.39
C ALA A 679 21.17 10.96 -10.12
N CYS A 680 21.22 10.64 -11.42
CA CYS A 680 20.04 10.46 -12.25
C CYS A 680 20.31 9.55 -13.44
N GLN A 681 19.24 9.18 -14.14
CA GLN A 681 19.26 8.36 -15.35
C GLN A 681 18.34 8.91 -16.44
N ILE A 682 18.61 8.52 -17.69
CA ILE A 682 17.76 8.78 -18.84
C ILE A 682 17.40 7.44 -19.47
N ARG A 683 16.10 7.11 -19.45
CA ARG A 683 15.56 5.86 -19.99
C ARG A 683 14.22 6.08 -20.69
N PRO A 684 14.08 5.71 -21.98
CA PRO A 684 15.17 5.31 -22.88
C PRO A 684 16.13 6.45 -23.20
N ALA A 685 17.36 6.13 -23.61
CA ALA A 685 18.36 7.14 -24.01
C ALA A 685 17.87 8.05 -25.13
N THR A 686 16.92 7.61 -25.96
CA THR A 686 16.28 8.44 -27.00
C THR A 686 15.49 9.64 -26.46
N LYS A 687 15.15 9.71 -25.17
CA LYS A 687 14.61 10.93 -24.54
C LYS A 687 15.53 12.14 -24.69
N LEU A 688 16.83 11.89 -24.87
CA LEU A 688 17.87 12.88 -25.12
C LEU A 688 17.72 13.56 -26.50
N CYS A 689 17.14 12.87 -27.48
CA CYS A 689 17.00 13.38 -28.83
C CYS A 689 15.87 14.41 -28.88
N LYS A 690 16.07 15.54 -29.57
CA LYS A 690 15.00 16.51 -29.84
C LYS A 690 14.02 16.03 -30.91
N GLU A 691 14.46 15.07 -31.72
CA GLU A 691 13.79 14.57 -32.92
C GLU A 691 14.17 13.09 -33.17
N ASP A 692 13.38 12.38 -33.98
CA ASP A 692 13.50 10.91 -34.14
C ASP A 692 14.85 10.43 -34.72
N ASN A 693 15.52 11.24 -35.53
CA ASN A 693 16.83 10.92 -36.12
C ASN A 693 18.02 11.27 -35.21
N CYS A 694 17.75 11.94 -34.08
CA CYS A 694 18.73 12.40 -33.11
C CYS A 694 19.86 13.27 -33.70
N ASN A 695 19.57 14.13 -34.68
CA ASN A 695 20.56 15.10 -35.16
C ASN A 695 20.87 16.16 -34.11
N GLU A 696 19.87 16.57 -33.34
CA GLU A 696 20.04 17.39 -32.15
C GLU A 696 19.74 16.65 -30.84
N THR A 697 20.57 16.92 -29.83
CA THR A 697 20.40 16.41 -28.46
C THR A 697 20.09 17.53 -27.49
N LYS A 698 19.31 17.22 -26.46
CA LYS A 698 19.11 18.06 -25.27
C LYS A 698 20.36 18.05 -24.40
N VAL A 699 20.53 19.09 -23.59
CA VAL A 699 21.56 19.14 -22.53
C VAL A 699 21.05 18.34 -21.33
N ILE A 700 21.92 17.49 -20.78
CA ILE A 700 21.60 16.70 -19.59
C ILE A 700 21.92 17.52 -18.35
N GLY A 701 20.90 18.07 -17.70
CA GLY A 701 21.02 18.67 -16.37
C GLY A 701 20.86 17.59 -15.30
N THR A 702 21.84 17.45 -14.42
CA THR A 702 21.77 16.45 -13.35
C THR A 702 20.79 16.88 -12.27
N ARG A 703 19.97 15.94 -11.80
CA ARG A 703 19.07 16.10 -10.66
C ARG A 703 19.37 14.98 -9.67
N TRP A 704 19.54 15.28 -8.39
CA TRP A 704 19.81 14.23 -7.40
C TRP A 704 18.57 13.35 -7.18
N SER A 705 18.79 12.04 -7.03
CA SER A 705 17.83 11.10 -6.45
C SER A 705 18.54 10.21 -5.43
N ALA A 706 17.84 9.85 -4.35
CA ALA A 706 18.40 9.07 -3.25
C ALA A 706 18.92 7.68 -3.67
N ASP A 707 18.39 7.13 -4.76
CA ASP A 707 18.76 5.82 -5.31
C ASP A 707 19.63 5.92 -6.59
N GLY A 708 19.94 7.13 -7.05
CA GLY A 708 20.65 7.39 -8.31
C GLY A 708 19.93 6.91 -9.58
N LYS A 709 18.61 6.64 -9.51
CA LYS A 709 17.78 6.15 -10.62
C LYS A 709 16.69 7.14 -11.06
N GLY A 710 16.55 8.29 -10.41
CA GLY A 710 15.60 9.33 -10.79
C GLY A 710 15.88 9.90 -12.18
N ASP A 711 14.87 10.50 -12.82
CA ASP A 711 15.03 11.07 -14.16
C ASP A 711 15.96 12.31 -14.14
N CYS A 712 16.88 12.38 -15.09
CA CYS A 712 17.67 13.60 -15.33
C CYS A 712 16.80 14.73 -15.90
N ASN A 713 17.19 15.98 -15.66
CA ASN A 713 16.57 17.14 -16.33
C ASN A 713 17.10 17.24 -17.77
N LEU A 714 16.21 17.45 -18.74
CA LEU A 714 16.59 17.55 -20.15
C LEU A 714 16.22 18.94 -20.68
N VAL A 715 17.23 19.75 -20.91
CA VAL A 715 17.08 21.16 -21.33
C VAL A 715 17.27 21.27 -22.84
N ASN A 716 16.37 21.99 -23.52
CA ASN A 716 16.43 22.20 -24.96
C ASN A 716 17.56 23.12 -25.41
#